data_AF-A0A671N1I4-F1
#
_entry.id   AF-A0A671N1I4-F1
#
_cell.length_a   1.000
_cell.length_b   1.000
_cell.length_c   1.000
_cell.angle_alpha   90.00
_cell.angle_beta   90.00
_cell.angle_gamma   90.00
#
_symmetry.space_group_name_H-M   'P 1'
#
loop_
_entity.id
_entity.type
_entity.pdbx_description
1 polymer ?
#
loop_
_entity_poly.entity_id
_entity_poly.type
_entity_poly.pdbx_seq_one_letter_code
_entity_poly.pdbx_strand_id
1 'polypeptide(L)'
;MFDKDVIMLQIAASKMDPNHFLMLVLLRFELFDIFNGNSSSKDQEVLKQWNRLTEEMLYLIIIIVGERYVPGISHVTKEDVTMREVIHLLCIQPMAHSSLVKSLPENESHETGLETVISKVAIFKKPGVSGHGLYELKKECLKEFNPFFYHYSRPQHSKAEEAQKKRRTQESSDKALRPPVPPPFCPAFSNIVYLLCCDIFIHILKRIFQKAAEDRSNRWTEPMIQRALHLVGQALLEEKTQLESSSTEEVTFDFSLKAQKTGSEHGKSLFHFLTKIKSLPSLKAQNDMIMWNLQMFEVVKCLREKSGPVASFSVDHSTLEESVQDKEKAERKRKAEAAKAHRQKIMAQMSAMQKNFIESNKMLYDNVPESSSQSDAAASVDSFRMDVDESRVAVGPQQGVCSTDWEAQICILCQEEQEVQAQAPAMVLTACVQRSTVLTQNRGKTLSLKVGSYPLFMPPDLAVGTHTGSCGHVMHATCWQKYFEAVQNTTRNRLHADLIIDLENGEYMCPLCKSLCNTVIPLIPVEPSKLNYESAELVGQHLTLECWIQILSSRIRGLRGTWETDNNSEEAAEEATALFDESRAEFRSILSFGVQEPPKFSRSITEMLGVCATTVHRVGLQTAPNDLCPYMPVMSWNTCAYTIQAIENMLQEEGKPLFGSLQNRQLSGLKALVQFSAAQRLKSSQAVIQKHFADMLAVLVPVPNVENTPSILEVDFFHLLVGLVLSIPALYQEEAVDLQPSAVSTAYNHLYLLHLLTMTHMLQVLLASHDCAVIGGPGEGDEAQAAAELFSIVSQHTDRAGVTGFCVEGVKRGVLPFLRCAALFFNCLTGVPPPEELSGTAESPESQLHLLCSYLSLPSNLFQLFQDHRDFVTTLIKRWCENTAISKALKGEMQIIRYPHKRNRLIDLPEDYSVLLNQASHFKCPNSSDDERKHPTLCLLCGVMLCAQSPCCQQQLNGEEVGACTAHATICGAGVGMFLRVRECEIILMASKTRGSPYPAPYLDDYGETDPQLG
;
A
#
# COMPACT_ATOMS: atom_id res chain seq x y z
N MET A 1 8.23 -41.33 -10.54
CA MET A 1 8.93 -42.21 -11.53
C MET A 1 10.07 -43.02 -10.89
N PHE A 2 10.70 -42.56 -9.80
CA PHE A 2 11.85 -43.23 -9.19
C PHE A 2 11.53 -44.39 -8.22
N ASP A 3 10.34 -44.47 -7.63
CA ASP A 3 10.04 -45.45 -6.56
C ASP A 3 10.18 -46.90 -7.00
N LYS A 4 9.69 -47.21 -8.20
CA LYS A 4 9.80 -48.56 -8.77
C LYS A 4 11.26 -48.96 -8.97
N ASP A 5 12.11 -48.03 -9.39
CA ASP A 5 13.54 -48.28 -9.59
C ASP A 5 14.27 -48.54 -8.27
N VAL A 6 13.94 -47.76 -7.23
CA VAL A 6 14.47 -47.98 -5.87
C VAL A 6 14.06 -49.36 -5.36
N ILE A 7 12.79 -49.72 -5.51
CA ILE A 7 12.27 -51.03 -5.11
C ILE A 7 13.01 -52.16 -5.87
N MET A 8 13.22 -52.02 -7.18
CA MET A 8 13.97 -53.02 -7.96
C MET A 8 15.42 -53.18 -7.47
N LEU A 9 16.09 -52.09 -7.15
CA LEU A 9 17.45 -52.12 -6.59
C LEU A 9 17.48 -52.75 -5.19
N GLN A 10 16.48 -52.48 -4.36
CA GLN A 10 16.33 -53.12 -3.05
C GLN A 10 16.06 -54.62 -3.17
N ILE A 11 15.23 -55.04 -4.13
CA ILE A 11 15.03 -56.47 -4.44
C ILE A 11 16.37 -57.11 -4.81
N ALA A 12 17.15 -56.51 -5.72
CA ALA A 12 18.46 -57.03 -6.10
C ALA A 12 19.42 -57.10 -4.89
N ALA A 13 19.53 -56.01 -4.12
CA ALA A 13 20.35 -55.94 -2.91
C ALA A 13 19.97 -57.00 -1.87
N SER A 14 18.69 -57.34 -1.74
CA SER A 14 18.24 -58.38 -0.81
C SER A 14 18.67 -59.79 -1.19
N LYS A 15 18.87 -60.06 -2.50
CA LYS A 15 19.15 -61.41 -3.03
C LYS A 15 20.63 -61.67 -3.32
N MET A 16 21.46 -60.63 -3.38
CA MET A 16 22.88 -60.73 -3.73
C MET A 16 23.76 -60.71 -2.49
N ASP A 17 24.99 -61.20 -2.64
CA ASP A 17 26.03 -60.96 -1.64
C ASP A 17 26.32 -59.44 -1.53
N PRO A 18 26.36 -58.86 -0.32
CA PRO A 18 26.59 -57.43 -0.12
C PRO A 18 27.87 -56.87 -0.75
N ASN A 19 28.97 -57.63 -0.75
CA ASN A 19 30.21 -57.18 -1.39
C ASN A 19 30.06 -57.20 -2.91
N HIS A 20 29.47 -58.25 -3.47
CA HIS A 20 29.23 -58.35 -4.90
C HIS A 20 28.29 -57.24 -5.41
N PHE A 21 27.24 -56.91 -4.66
CA PHE A 21 26.33 -55.82 -5.02
C PHE A 21 27.05 -54.47 -5.08
N LEU A 22 27.80 -54.08 -4.03
CA LEU A 22 28.53 -52.82 -4.04
C LEU A 22 29.66 -52.78 -5.07
N MET A 23 30.27 -53.92 -5.39
CA MET A 23 31.23 -54.03 -6.48
C MET A 23 30.59 -53.72 -7.84
N LEU A 24 29.38 -54.22 -8.11
CA LEU A 24 28.64 -53.88 -9.33
C LEU A 24 28.24 -52.41 -9.36
N VAL A 25 27.86 -51.84 -8.22
CA VAL A 25 27.60 -50.39 -8.11
C VAL A 25 28.86 -49.59 -8.45
N LEU A 26 30.02 -49.93 -7.88
CA LEU A 26 31.30 -49.27 -8.20
C LEU A 26 31.65 -49.36 -9.70
N LEU A 27 31.45 -50.52 -10.32
CA LEU A 27 31.68 -50.71 -11.76
C LEU A 27 30.72 -49.86 -12.59
N ARG A 28 29.43 -49.80 -12.21
CA ARG A 28 28.41 -49.06 -12.95
C ARG A 28 28.61 -47.54 -12.87
N PHE A 29 29.18 -47.05 -11.78
CA PHE A 29 29.59 -45.65 -11.62
C PHE A 29 31.01 -45.37 -12.16
N GLU A 30 31.71 -46.38 -12.71
CA GLU A 30 33.09 -46.26 -13.21
C GLU A 30 34.10 -45.81 -12.12
N LEU A 31 33.82 -46.16 -10.86
CA LEU A 31 34.63 -45.76 -9.70
C LEU A 31 35.59 -46.85 -9.21
N PHE A 32 35.53 -48.06 -9.79
CA PHE A 32 36.32 -49.21 -9.34
C PHE A 32 37.82 -48.91 -9.27
N ASP A 33 38.43 -48.41 -10.35
CA ASP A 33 39.87 -48.15 -10.40
C ASP A 33 40.34 -47.08 -9.40
N ILE A 34 39.44 -46.15 -9.05
CA ILE A 34 39.69 -45.06 -8.10
C ILE A 34 39.75 -45.59 -6.67
N PHE A 35 38.84 -46.48 -6.30
CA PHE A 35 38.82 -47.09 -4.97
C PHE A 35 39.84 -48.23 -4.85
N ASN A 36 40.20 -48.87 -5.96
CA ASN A 36 41.25 -49.89 -6.01
C ASN A 36 42.67 -49.27 -5.93
N GLY A 37 42.81 -47.98 -6.27
CA GLY A 37 44.09 -47.24 -6.18
C GLY A 37 44.95 -47.32 -7.44
N ASN A 38 44.37 -47.76 -8.56
CA ASN A 38 45.05 -47.94 -9.84
C ASN A 38 45.05 -46.67 -10.71
N SER A 39 44.21 -45.67 -10.39
CA SER A 39 44.09 -44.44 -11.17
C SER A 39 44.66 -43.23 -10.41
N SER A 40 45.67 -42.57 -10.98
CA SER A 40 46.12 -41.24 -10.55
C SER A 40 46.10 -40.26 -11.72
N SER A 41 45.08 -39.41 -11.79
CA SER A 41 45.03 -38.29 -12.75
C SER A 41 45.44 -36.98 -12.08
N LYS A 42 46.18 -36.13 -12.81
CA LYS A 42 46.43 -34.73 -12.45
C LYS A 42 45.42 -33.77 -13.09
N ASP A 43 44.56 -34.27 -13.96
CA ASP A 43 43.53 -33.50 -14.64
C ASP A 43 42.43 -33.09 -13.65
N GLN A 44 42.19 -31.78 -13.54
CA GLN A 44 41.20 -31.22 -12.63
C GLN A 44 39.75 -31.51 -13.06
N GLU A 45 39.47 -31.64 -14.36
CA GLU A 45 38.11 -31.91 -14.84
C GLU A 45 37.70 -33.36 -14.54
N VAL A 46 38.62 -34.29 -14.79
CA VAL A 46 38.44 -35.71 -14.46
C VAL A 46 38.24 -35.90 -12.94
N LEU A 47 39.03 -35.20 -12.11
CA LEU A 47 38.87 -35.23 -10.65
C LEU A 47 37.50 -34.70 -10.20
N LYS A 48 37.00 -33.62 -10.81
CA LYS A 48 35.66 -33.08 -10.53
C LYS A 48 34.57 -34.08 -10.91
N GLN A 49 34.68 -34.73 -12.07
CA GLN A 49 33.74 -35.74 -12.52
C GLN A 49 33.71 -36.94 -11.55
N TRP A 50 34.87 -37.43 -11.13
CA TRP A 50 34.97 -38.53 -10.17
C TRP A 50 34.40 -38.19 -8.79
N ASN A 51 34.65 -36.97 -8.29
CA ASN A 51 34.04 -36.50 -7.06
C ASN A 51 32.51 -36.48 -7.19
N ARG A 52 31.99 -35.97 -8.31
CA ARG A 52 30.55 -35.93 -8.59
C ARG A 52 29.92 -37.32 -8.67
N LEU A 53 30.57 -38.27 -9.36
CA LEU A 53 30.11 -39.66 -9.43
C LEU A 53 30.13 -40.33 -8.05
N THR A 54 31.15 -40.05 -7.24
CA THR A 54 31.25 -40.58 -5.86
C THR A 54 30.12 -40.03 -4.98
N GLU A 55 29.82 -38.73 -5.09
CA GLU A 55 28.67 -38.12 -4.41
C GLU A 55 27.37 -38.88 -4.74
N GLU A 56 27.06 -39.04 -6.03
CA GLU A 56 25.80 -39.66 -6.48
C GLU A 56 25.73 -41.16 -6.14
N MET A 57 26.86 -41.88 -6.15
CA MET A 57 26.93 -43.26 -5.68
C MET A 57 26.58 -43.36 -4.19
N LEU A 58 27.16 -42.51 -3.34
CA LEU A 58 26.86 -42.51 -1.91
C LEU A 58 25.39 -42.17 -1.65
N TYR A 59 24.81 -41.25 -2.42
CA TYR A 59 23.39 -40.91 -2.34
C TYR A 59 22.49 -42.09 -2.71
N LEU A 60 22.84 -42.85 -3.76
CA LEU A 60 22.12 -44.06 -4.12
C LEU A 60 22.13 -45.10 -2.98
N ILE A 61 23.29 -45.29 -2.32
CA ILE A 61 23.40 -46.21 -1.18
C ILE A 61 22.52 -45.73 0.00
N ILE A 62 22.49 -44.42 0.28
CA ILE A 62 21.62 -43.83 1.31
C ILE A 62 20.15 -44.17 1.02
N ILE A 63 19.71 -44.05 -0.24
CA ILE A 63 18.33 -44.35 -0.65
C ILE A 63 18.03 -45.84 -0.49
N ILE A 64 18.86 -46.73 -1.04
CA ILE A 64 18.64 -48.18 -1.01
C ILE A 64 18.49 -48.69 0.43
N VAL A 65 19.30 -48.19 1.36
CA VAL A 65 19.30 -48.68 2.74
C VAL A 65 18.31 -47.92 3.65
N GLY A 66 18.10 -46.63 3.38
CA GLY A 66 17.33 -45.72 4.23
C GLY A 66 15.84 -45.63 3.90
N GLU A 67 15.45 -45.77 2.64
CA GLU A 67 14.05 -45.62 2.22
C GLU A 67 13.29 -46.93 2.34
N ARG A 68 12.69 -47.10 3.52
CA ARG A 68 11.97 -48.32 3.93
C ARG A 68 10.44 -48.13 4.02
N TYR A 69 9.95 -46.93 3.72
CA TYR A 69 8.53 -46.57 3.86
C TYR A 69 7.71 -47.01 2.65
N VAL A 70 7.72 -48.32 2.38
CA VAL A 70 6.96 -48.95 1.29
C VAL A 70 6.28 -50.21 1.84
N PRO A 71 4.94 -50.32 1.77
CA PRO A 71 4.23 -51.52 2.20
C PRO A 71 4.78 -52.77 1.50
N GLY A 72 5.18 -53.77 2.29
CA GLY A 72 5.77 -55.03 1.81
C GLY A 72 7.30 -55.08 1.88
N ILE A 73 7.99 -53.94 1.81
CA ILE A 73 9.44 -53.85 2.11
C ILE A 73 9.66 -53.76 3.62
N SER A 74 8.80 -53.02 4.31
CA SER A 74 8.71 -52.93 5.77
C SER A 74 7.26 -53.03 6.24
N HIS A 75 7.08 -53.18 7.56
CA HIS A 75 5.78 -53.21 8.22
C HIS A 75 5.20 -51.79 8.39
N VAL A 76 4.90 -51.10 7.28
CA VAL A 76 4.29 -49.75 7.25
C VAL A 76 2.96 -49.77 6.50
N THR A 77 2.05 -48.88 6.89
CA THR A 77 0.74 -48.69 6.25
C THR A 77 0.80 -47.61 5.16
N LYS A 78 -0.22 -47.51 4.31
CA LYS A 78 -0.33 -46.41 3.33
C LYS A 78 -0.40 -45.04 4.02
N GLU A 79 -1.05 -44.96 5.19
CA GLU A 79 -1.07 -43.73 5.99
C GLU A 79 0.33 -43.28 6.42
N ASP A 80 1.20 -44.21 6.83
CA ASP A 80 2.58 -43.91 7.22
C ASP A 80 3.40 -43.35 6.05
N VAL A 81 3.16 -43.84 4.83
CA VAL A 81 3.78 -43.31 3.61
C VAL A 81 3.34 -41.86 3.38
N THR A 82 2.04 -41.59 3.42
CA THR A 82 1.51 -40.22 3.26
C THR A 82 1.98 -39.29 4.38
N MET A 83 2.03 -39.76 5.64
CA MET A 83 2.59 -39.01 6.76
C MET A 83 4.04 -38.61 6.47
N ARG A 84 4.86 -39.54 5.96
CA ARG A 84 6.24 -39.24 5.58
C ARG A 84 6.31 -38.15 4.51
N GLU A 85 5.49 -38.21 3.46
CA GLU A 85 5.43 -37.15 2.43
C GLU A 85 5.10 -35.78 3.03
N VAL A 86 4.01 -35.69 3.80
CA VAL A 86 3.54 -34.44 4.40
C VAL A 86 4.56 -33.87 5.37
N ILE A 87 5.20 -34.72 6.19
CA ILE A 87 6.28 -34.29 7.10
C ILE A 87 7.40 -33.60 6.32
N HIS A 88 7.84 -34.19 5.21
CA HIS A 88 8.94 -33.65 4.42
C HIS A 88 8.54 -32.36 3.68
N LEU A 89 7.32 -32.28 3.13
CA LEU A 89 6.82 -31.02 2.55
C LEU A 89 6.81 -29.87 3.58
N LEU A 90 6.31 -30.12 4.79
CA LEU A 90 6.25 -29.12 5.86
C LEU A 90 7.62 -28.83 6.52
N CYS A 91 8.61 -29.71 6.32
CA CYS A 91 9.99 -29.45 6.71
C CYS A 91 10.64 -28.35 5.84
N ILE A 92 10.17 -28.16 4.61
CA ILE A 92 10.61 -27.08 3.72
C ILE A 92 10.09 -25.74 4.25
N GLN A 93 8.77 -25.60 4.39
CA GLN A 93 8.10 -24.39 4.84
C GLN A 93 6.65 -24.66 5.29
N PRO A 94 6.02 -23.76 6.06
CA PRO A 94 4.58 -23.79 6.28
C PRO A 94 3.83 -23.70 4.93
N MET A 95 2.75 -24.48 4.77
CA MET A 95 2.02 -24.57 3.50
C MET A 95 0.50 -24.47 3.72
N ALA A 96 -0.20 -23.87 2.76
CA ALA A 96 -1.66 -23.85 2.71
C ALA A 96 -2.22 -25.22 2.30
N HIS A 97 -3.53 -25.45 2.47
CA HIS A 97 -4.15 -26.75 2.21
C HIS A 97 -4.01 -27.13 0.72
N SER A 98 -4.42 -26.26 -0.19
CA SER A 98 -4.32 -26.49 -1.65
C SER A 98 -2.87 -26.74 -2.11
N SER A 99 -1.91 -26.05 -1.50
CA SER A 99 -0.49 -26.22 -1.82
C SER A 99 0.06 -27.59 -1.39
N LEU A 100 -0.39 -28.11 -0.25
CA LEU A 100 -0.04 -29.46 0.21
C LEU A 100 -0.62 -30.50 -0.73
N VAL A 101 -1.92 -30.42 -1.03
CA VAL A 101 -2.62 -31.37 -1.92
C VAL A 101 -1.94 -31.44 -3.28
N LYS A 102 -1.64 -30.28 -3.89
CA LYS A 102 -0.98 -30.19 -5.20
C LYS A 102 0.46 -30.73 -5.22
N SER A 103 1.14 -30.72 -4.08
CA SER A 103 2.54 -31.17 -3.98
C SER A 103 2.68 -32.66 -3.67
N LEU A 104 1.58 -33.33 -3.29
CA LEU A 104 1.58 -34.76 -3.02
C LEU A 104 1.53 -35.56 -4.35
N PRO A 105 2.18 -36.74 -4.42
CA PRO A 105 2.08 -37.61 -5.58
C PRO A 105 0.62 -38.01 -5.86
N GLU A 106 0.21 -37.99 -7.14
CA GLU A 106 -1.10 -38.46 -7.59
C GLU A 106 -1.28 -39.96 -7.23
N ASN A 107 -1.97 -40.26 -6.14
CA ASN A 107 -2.31 -41.63 -5.74
C ASN A 107 -3.83 -41.82 -5.81
N GLU A 108 -4.30 -43.05 -6.06
CA GLU A 108 -5.71 -43.45 -6.28
C GLU A 108 -6.70 -43.20 -5.09
N SER A 109 -6.38 -42.32 -4.14
CA SER A 109 -7.21 -42.06 -2.95
C SER A 109 -7.06 -40.61 -2.48
N HIS A 110 -7.52 -39.64 -3.27
CA HIS A 110 -7.28 -38.22 -2.99
C HIS A 110 -8.18 -37.56 -1.95
N GLU A 111 -9.20 -38.21 -1.37
CA GLU A 111 -10.14 -37.46 -0.50
C GLU A 111 -10.39 -38.05 0.89
N THR A 112 -10.47 -39.36 1.10
CA THR A 112 -11.03 -39.89 2.37
C THR A 112 -10.03 -40.13 3.52
N GLY A 113 -8.82 -39.56 3.50
CA GLY A 113 -7.85 -39.79 4.59
C GLY A 113 -6.73 -38.77 4.77
N LEU A 114 -6.57 -37.81 3.86
CA LEU A 114 -5.51 -36.82 3.93
C LEU A 114 -5.67 -35.87 5.14
N GLU A 115 -6.89 -35.45 5.43
CA GLU A 115 -7.21 -34.61 6.60
C GLU A 115 -6.80 -35.26 7.93
N THR A 116 -7.07 -36.57 8.06
CA THR A 116 -6.65 -37.35 9.22
C THR A 116 -5.12 -37.42 9.35
N VAL A 117 -4.41 -37.48 8.23
CA VAL A 117 -2.94 -37.47 8.20
C VAL A 117 -2.40 -36.08 8.55
N ILE A 118 -2.93 -35.01 7.97
CA ILE A 118 -2.49 -33.63 8.21
C ILE A 118 -2.71 -33.27 9.69
N SER A 119 -3.86 -33.60 10.26
CA SER A 119 -4.14 -33.35 11.69
C SER A 119 -3.22 -34.13 12.64
N LYS A 120 -2.73 -35.31 12.25
CA LYS A 120 -1.72 -36.07 13.01
C LYS A 120 -0.35 -35.38 12.99
N VAL A 121 0.09 -34.84 11.85
CA VAL A 121 1.48 -34.33 11.68
C VAL A 121 1.64 -32.81 11.79
N ALA A 122 0.57 -32.03 11.61
CA ALA A 122 0.62 -30.58 11.49
C ALA A 122 -0.34 -29.85 12.45
N ILE A 123 -0.09 -28.56 12.65
CA ILE A 123 -0.91 -27.62 13.41
C ILE A 123 -1.37 -26.53 12.43
N PHE A 124 -2.68 -26.32 12.33
CA PHE A 124 -3.24 -25.25 11.51
C PHE A 124 -3.16 -23.90 12.21
N LYS A 125 -2.54 -22.92 11.57
CA LYS A 125 -2.54 -21.52 11.99
C LYS A 125 -3.54 -20.74 11.15
N LYS A 126 -4.57 -20.23 11.82
CA LYS A 126 -5.57 -19.35 11.19
C LYS A 126 -4.90 -18.09 10.63
N PRO A 127 -5.34 -17.60 9.47
CA PRO A 127 -4.80 -16.39 8.88
C PRO A 127 -5.17 -15.13 9.67
N GLY A 128 -4.38 -14.07 9.48
CA GLY A 128 -4.80 -12.70 9.80
C GLY A 128 -5.74 -12.14 8.72
N VAL A 129 -6.05 -10.84 8.78
CA VAL A 129 -7.08 -10.16 7.95
C VAL A 129 -6.86 -10.24 6.43
N SER A 130 -5.68 -10.67 5.95
CA SER A 130 -5.33 -10.68 4.52
C SER A 130 -4.50 -11.90 4.08
N GLY A 131 -4.62 -13.05 4.76
CA GLY A 131 -3.86 -14.25 4.42
C GLY A 131 -4.73 -15.51 4.31
N HIS A 132 -4.13 -16.61 3.85
CA HIS A 132 -4.73 -17.94 3.89
C HIS A 132 -4.16 -18.72 5.08
N GLY A 133 -4.91 -19.68 5.64
CA GLY A 133 -4.45 -20.50 6.75
C GLY A 133 -3.26 -21.37 6.36
N LEU A 134 -2.30 -21.55 7.28
CA LEU A 134 -1.07 -22.30 7.02
C LEU A 134 -0.93 -23.47 8.00
N TYR A 135 -0.56 -24.63 7.48
CA TYR A 135 -0.16 -25.78 8.26
C TYR A 135 1.33 -25.70 8.60
N GLU A 136 1.66 -25.87 9.88
CA GLU A 136 3.02 -25.99 10.38
C GLU A 136 3.27 -27.38 10.98
N LEU A 137 4.45 -27.95 10.75
CA LEU A 137 4.80 -29.27 11.29
C LEU A 137 4.83 -29.26 12.83
N LYS A 138 4.25 -30.29 13.46
CA LYS A 138 4.37 -30.53 14.90
C LYS A 138 5.83 -30.80 15.28
N LYS A 139 6.26 -30.25 16.43
CA LYS A 139 7.64 -30.42 16.92
C LYS A 139 8.05 -31.89 17.09
N GLU A 140 7.10 -32.74 17.49
CA GLU A 140 7.31 -34.18 17.69
C GLU A 140 7.70 -34.93 16.40
N CYS A 141 7.23 -34.45 15.25
CA CYS A 141 7.49 -35.05 13.94
C CYS A 141 8.83 -34.62 13.33
N LEU A 142 9.51 -33.61 13.89
CA LEU A 142 10.81 -33.15 13.38
C LEU A 142 11.92 -34.20 13.46
N LYS A 143 11.78 -35.19 14.37
CA LYS A 143 12.72 -36.32 14.49
C LYS A 143 12.71 -37.24 13.27
N GLU A 144 11.65 -37.21 12.48
CA GLU A 144 11.46 -38.05 11.27
C GLU A 144 12.08 -37.43 10.02
N PHE A 145 12.60 -36.20 10.10
CA PHE A 145 13.20 -35.50 8.97
C PHE A 145 14.42 -36.25 8.43
N ASN A 146 14.36 -36.65 7.16
CA ASN A 146 15.50 -37.17 6.42
C ASN A 146 16.13 -36.05 5.56
N PRO A 147 17.40 -35.66 5.80
CA PRO A 147 18.09 -34.67 4.95
C PRO A 147 18.18 -35.10 3.49
N PHE A 148 18.25 -36.41 3.23
CA PHE A 148 18.43 -37.01 1.90
C PHE A 148 17.14 -37.63 1.35
N PHE A 149 15.99 -37.03 1.68
CA PHE A 149 14.70 -37.50 1.19
C PHE A 149 14.61 -37.39 -0.35
N TYR A 150 14.38 -38.52 -1.01
CA TYR A 150 14.61 -38.64 -2.45
C TYR A 150 13.50 -38.06 -3.33
N HIS A 151 12.31 -37.78 -2.79
CA HIS A 151 11.27 -37.03 -3.51
C HIS A 151 11.53 -35.52 -3.57
N TYR A 152 12.53 -35.00 -2.85
CA TYR A 152 12.92 -33.61 -3.02
C TYR A 152 13.60 -33.37 -4.37
N SER A 153 13.16 -32.32 -5.05
CA SER A 153 13.97 -31.68 -6.08
C SER A 153 15.24 -31.05 -5.47
N ARG A 154 16.28 -30.83 -6.30
CA ARG A 154 17.55 -30.21 -5.85
C ARG A 154 17.34 -28.89 -5.08
N PRO A 155 16.45 -27.96 -5.52
CA PRO A 155 16.16 -26.75 -4.75
C PRO A 155 15.45 -27.02 -3.42
N GLN A 156 14.51 -27.97 -3.37
CA GLN A 156 13.80 -28.33 -2.14
C GLN A 156 14.74 -28.91 -1.09
N HIS A 157 15.69 -29.75 -1.49
CA HIS A 157 16.70 -30.30 -0.59
C HIS A 157 17.53 -29.19 0.10
N SER A 158 17.99 -28.21 -0.67
CA SER A 158 18.74 -27.06 -0.11
C SER A 158 17.88 -26.23 0.85
N LYS A 159 16.62 -25.96 0.50
CA LYS A 159 15.68 -25.18 1.33
C LYS A 159 15.34 -25.90 2.63
N ALA A 160 15.04 -27.19 2.58
CA ALA A 160 14.73 -27.99 3.75
C ALA A 160 15.93 -28.05 4.71
N GLU A 161 17.13 -28.30 4.19
CA GLU A 161 18.36 -28.33 4.98
C GLU A 161 18.63 -26.99 5.70
N GLU A 162 18.51 -25.87 4.99
CA GLU A 162 18.70 -24.54 5.56
C GLU A 162 17.65 -24.21 6.63
N ALA A 163 16.37 -24.52 6.34
CA ALA A 163 15.27 -24.31 7.28
C ALA A 163 15.49 -25.08 8.59
N GLN A 164 15.93 -26.33 8.52
CA GLN A 164 16.19 -27.14 9.71
C GLN A 164 17.42 -26.66 10.50
N LYS A 165 18.51 -26.28 9.82
CA LYS A 165 19.69 -25.68 10.48
C LYS A 165 19.34 -24.37 11.19
N LYS A 166 18.50 -23.54 10.57
CA LYS A 166 18.03 -22.27 11.16
C LYS A 166 17.19 -22.51 12.41
N ARG A 167 16.23 -23.44 12.36
CA ARG A 167 15.40 -23.82 13.52
C ARG A 167 16.26 -24.32 14.69
N ARG A 168 17.19 -25.24 14.45
CA ARG A 168 18.10 -25.78 15.49
C ARG A 168 18.98 -24.70 16.13
N THR A 169 19.43 -23.73 15.34
CA THR A 169 20.19 -22.58 15.84
C THR A 169 19.35 -21.70 16.78
N GLN A 170 18.08 -21.49 16.46
CA GLN A 170 17.15 -20.73 17.30
C GLN A 170 16.82 -21.44 18.62
N GLU A 171 16.79 -22.77 18.62
CA GLU A 171 16.54 -23.60 19.81
C GLU A 171 17.80 -23.86 20.66
N SER A 172 18.94 -23.21 20.36
CA SER A 172 20.23 -23.43 21.03
C SER A 172 20.72 -24.89 21.02
N SER A 173 20.34 -25.65 19.98
CA SER A 173 20.76 -27.04 19.75
C SER A 173 21.96 -27.11 18.79
N ASP A 174 22.65 -28.26 18.73
CA ASP A 174 23.64 -28.54 17.67
C ASP A 174 23.00 -28.52 16.27
N LYS A 175 23.81 -28.22 15.25
CA LYS A 175 23.38 -28.13 13.85
C LYS A 175 23.44 -29.48 13.13
N ALA A 176 23.69 -30.60 13.84
CA ALA A 176 23.77 -31.91 13.20
C ALA A 176 22.39 -32.34 12.68
N LEU A 177 22.31 -32.57 11.38
CA LEU A 177 21.15 -33.18 10.74
C LEU A 177 21.32 -34.70 10.72
N ARG A 178 20.87 -35.31 11.81
CA ARG A 178 21.07 -36.74 12.10
C ARG A 178 20.15 -37.60 11.22
N PRO A 179 20.57 -38.81 10.80
CA PRO A 179 19.67 -39.74 10.14
C PRO A 179 18.48 -40.12 11.05
N PRO A 180 17.24 -40.17 10.53
CA PRO A 180 16.11 -40.69 11.29
C PRO A 180 16.23 -42.22 11.45
N VAL A 181 15.56 -42.78 12.45
CA VAL A 181 15.49 -44.24 12.66
C VAL A 181 14.52 -44.82 11.63
N PRO A 182 14.98 -45.63 10.65
CA PRO A 182 14.09 -46.20 9.65
C PRO A 182 13.33 -47.42 10.22
N PRO A 183 12.14 -47.76 9.71
CA PRO A 183 11.41 -48.95 10.14
C PRO A 183 12.21 -50.24 9.83
N PRO A 184 11.96 -51.35 10.54
CA PRO A 184 12.65 -52.60 10.25
C PRO A 184 12.26 -53.14 8.86
N PHE A 185 13.21 -53.73 8.14
CA PHE A 185 12.91 -54.48 6.92
C PHE A 185 12.09 -55.74 7.24
N CYS A 186 11.19 -56.11 6.34
CA CYS A 186 10.59 -57.44 6.34
C CYS A 186 11.68 -58.53 6.19
N PRO A 187 11.44 -59.77 6.65
CA PRO A 187 12.43 -60.84 6.58
C PRO A 187 13.03 -61.10 5.18
N ALA A 188 12.26 -60.86 4.12
CA ALA A 188 12.73 -61.03 2.74
C ALA A 188 13.78 -59.99 2.29
N PHE A 189 13.84 -58.83 2.97
CA PHE A 189 14.71 -57.69 2.65
C PHE A 189 15.77 -57.42 3.72
N SER A 190 15.79 -58.19 4.81
CA SER A 190 16.71 -58.00 5.94
C SER A 190 18.18 -57.99 5.51
N ASN A 191 18.55 -58.73 4.45
CA ASN A 191 19.93 -58.79 3.95
C ASN A 191 20.49 -57.43 3.47
N ILE A 192 19.63 -56.46 3.14
CA ILE A 192 20.05 -55.12 2.67
C ILE A 192 20.89 -54.41 3.73
N VAL A 193 20.60 -54.58 5.03
CA VAL A 193 21.31 -53.86 6.10
C VAL A 193 22.80 -54.19 6.08
N TYR A 194 23.19 -55.41 5.69
CA TYR A 194 24.59 -55.86 5.64
C TYR A 194 25.44 -55.15 4.58
N LEU A 195 24.82 -54.38 3.65
CA LEU A 195 25.55 -53.45 2.80
C LEU A 195 26.32 -52.40 3.63
N LEU A 196 25.80 -52.03 4.80
CA LEU A 196 26.44 -51.05 5.69
C LEU A 196 27.60 -51.61 6.51
N CYS A 197 27.88 -52.92 6.47
CA CYS A 197 28.97 -53.52 7.23
C CYS A 197 29.84 -54.51 6.42
N CYS A 198 29.68 -54.54 5.09
CA CYS A 198 30.51 -55.36 4.22
C CYS A 198 31.89 -54.71 3.97
N ASP A 199 32.87 -55.51 3.57
CA ASP A 199 34.27 -55.07 3.46
C ASP A 199 34.46 -53.97 2.41
N ILE A 200 33.73 -54.08 1.30
CA ILE A 200 33.75 -53.07 0.23
C ILE A 200 33.22 -51.72 0.72
N PHE A 201 32.16 -51.71 1.53
CA PHE A 201 31.61 -50.48 2.12
C PHE A 201 32.60 -49.81 3.07
N ILE A 202 33.19 -50.58 3.99
CA ILE A 202 34.22 -50.09 4.93
C ILE A 202 35.41 -49.52 4.16
N HIS A 203 35.83 -50.19 3.09
CA HIS A 203 36.92 -49.72 2.22
C HIS A 203 36.57 -48.40 1.51
N ILE A 204 35.36 -48.27 0.95
CA ILE A 204 34.87 -47.03 0.32
C ILE A 204 34.92 -45.86 1.31
N LEU A 205 34.29 -46.01 2.49
CA LEU A 205 34.25 -44.96 3.51
C LEU A 205 35.67 -44.59 3.97
N LYS A 206 36.52 -45.59 4.23
CA LYS A 206 37.91 -45.37 4.64
C LYS A 206 38.68 -44.56 3.61
N ARG A 207 38.56 -44.88 2.32
CA ARG A 207 39.24 -44.14 1.24
C ARG A 207 38.75 -42.70 1.14
N ILE A 208 37.44 -42.45 1.31
CA ILE A 208 36.87 -41.10 1.30
C ILE A 208 37.43 -40.27 2.45
N PHE A 209 37.36 -40.76 3.68
CA PHE A 209 37.86 -40.02 4.84
C PHE A 209 39.40 -39.90 4.86
N GLN A 210 40.12 -40.88 4.31
CA GLN A 210 41.55 -40.76 4.09
C GLN A 210 41.89 -39.57 3.16
N LYS A 211 41.19 -39.45 2.02
CA LYS A 211 41.39 -38.32 1.08
C LYS A 211 41.13 -36.97 1.74
N ALA A 212 40.10 -36.87 2.59
CA ALA A 212 39.83 -35.66 3.36
C ALA A 212 40.92 -35.37 4.41
N ALA A 213 41.39 -36.40 5.12
CA ALA A 213 42.43 -36.28 6.14
C ALA A 213 43.83 -35.92 5.62
N GLU A 214 44.06 -36.03 4.30
CA GLU A 214 45.27 -35.58 3.60
C GLU A 214 45.21 -34.10 3.16
N ASP A 215 44.08 -33.40 3.42
CA ASP A 215 43.80 -31.97 3.16
C ASP A 215 44.15 -31.48 1.74
N ARG A 216 43.97 -32.34 0.74
CA ARG A 216 44.09 -31.97 -0.67
C ARG A 216 42.72 -31.58 -1.21
N SER A 217 42.41 -30.28 -1.21
CA SER A 217 41.09 -29.71 -1.56
C SER A 217 40.49 -30.18 -2.89
N ASN A 218 41.31 -30.61 -3.87
CA ASN A 218 40.81 -31.06 -5.18
C ASN A 218 40.35 -32.53 -5.22
N ARG A 219 40.53 -33.31 -4.14
CA ARG A 219 40.26 -34.76 -4.12
C ARG A 219 39.00 -35.16 -3.36
N TRP A 220 38.28 -34.18 -2.81
CA TRP A 220 37.06 -34.39 -2.09
C TRP A 220 36.18 -33.14 -2.16
N THR A 221 34.89 -33.30 -1.87
CA THR A 221 33.90 -32.24 -1.81
C THR A 221 33.11 -32.35 -0.51
N GLU A 222 32.59 -31.23 -0.02
CA GLU A 222 31.80 -31.22 1.22
C GLU A 222 30.55 -32.14 1.15
N PRO A 223 29.75 -32.16 0.06
CA PRO A 223 28.62 -33.08 -0.07
C PRO A 223 29.01 -34.56 0.00
N MET A 224 30.20 -34.92 -0.51
CA MET A 224 30.70 -36.29 -0.43
C MET A 224 30.97 -36.69 1.03
N ILE A 225 31.57 -35.81 1.83
CA ILE A 225 31.83 -36.04 3.26
C ILE A 225 30.52 -36.07 4.05
N GLN A 226 29.58 -35.18 3.74
CA GLN A 226 28.26 -35.17 4.37
C GLN A 226 27.50 -36.49 4.15
N ARG A 227 27.46 -36.99 2.90
CA ARG A 227 26.82 -38.28 2.55
C ARG A 227 27.54 -39.47 3.22
N ALA A 228 28.87 -39.45 3.28
CA ALA A 228 29.65 -40.48 3.97
C ALA A 228 29.40 -40.48 5.49
N LEU A 229 29.35 -39.31 6.13
CA LEU A 229 29.02 -39.17 7.57
C LEU A 229 27.60 -39.63 7.88
N HIS A 230 26.65 -39.37 6.98
CA HIS A 230 25.26 -39.85 7.12
C HIS A 230 25.19 -41.38 7.07
N LEU A 231 25.90 -42.01 6.15
CA LEU A 231 25.98 -43.47 6.03
C LEU A 231 26.64 -44.14 7.24
N VAL A 232 27.71 -43.55 7.79
CA VAL A 232 28.30 -43.98 9.08
C VAL A 232 27.25 -43.90 10.19
N GLY A 233 26.51 -42.79 10.23
CA GLY A 233 25.43 -42.59 11.18
C GLY A 233 24.32 -43.64 11.09
N GLN A 234 23.88 -43.95 9.87
CA GLN A 234 22.88 -44.99 9.62
C GLN A 234 23.39 -46.37 10.05
N ALA A 235 24.65 -46.70 9.77
CA ALA A 235 25.25 -47.98 10.18
C ALA A 235 25.32 -48.12 11.71
N LEU A 236 25.72 -47.07 12.41
CA LEU A 236 25.76 -47.07 13.88
C LEU A 236 24.37 -47.11 14.52
N LEU A 237 23.39 -46.42 13.93
CA LEU A 237 21.99 -46.47 14.39
C LEU A 237 21.39 -47.87 14.19
N GLU A 238 21.67 -48.52 13.06
CA GLU A 238 21.24 -49.90 12.79
C GLU A 238 21.84 -50.86 13.83
N GLU A 239 23.15 -50.77 14.07
CA GLU A 239 23.85 -51.60 15.07
C GLU A 239 23.32 -51.37 16.49
N LYS A 240 23.11 -50.10 16.87
CA LYS A 240 22.51 -49.73 18.15
C LYS A 240 21.13 -50.36 18.30
N THR A 241 20.28 -50.22 17.29
CA THR A 241 18.89 -50.70 17.33
C THR A 241 18.85 -52.23 17.50
N GLN A 242 19.73 -52.96 16.79
CA GLN A 242 19.83 -54.42 16.92
C GLN A 242 20.36 -54.86 18.29
N LEU A 243 21.33 -54.14 18.86
CA LEU A 243 21.87 -54.41 20.21
C LEU A 243 20.87 -54.07 21.33
N GLU A 244 19.96 -53.13 21.09
CA GLU A 244 18.87 -52.81 22.02
C GLU A 244 17.72 -53.84 21.93
N SER A 245 17.49 -54.43 20.74
CA SER A 245 16.39 -55.38 20.52
C SER A 245 16.73 -56.84 20.84
N SER A 246 18.00 -57.23 20.74
CA SER A 246 18.45 -58.63 20.79
C SER A 246 19.66 -58.80 21.70
N SER A 247 19.96 -60.04 22.11
CA SER A 247 21.14 -60.29 22.94
C SER A 247 22.44 -60.06 22.15
N THR A 248 23.50 -59.59 22.81
CA THR A 248 24.79 -59.26 22.16
C THR A 248 25.38 -60.41 21.35
N GLU A 249 25.09 -61.67 21.72
CA GLU A 249 25.59 -62.87 21.04
C GLU A 249 24.82 -63.19 19.74
N GLU A 250 23.59 -62.68 19.59
CA GLU A 250 22.74 -62.88 18.41
C GLU A 250 22.97 -61.79 17.34
N VAL A 251 23.56 -60.65 17.70
CA VAL A 251 23.79 -59.53 16.79
C VAL A 251 25.05 -59.75 15.95
N THR A 252 24.85 -60.22 14.72
CA THR A 252 25.92 -60.46 13.74
C THR A 252 26.37 -59.21 12.99
N PHE A 253 25.57 -58.14 13.00
CA PHE A 253 25.91 -56.87 12.34
C PHE A 253 26.97 -56.11 13.12
N ASP A 254 28.20 -55.96 12.62
CA ASP A 254 29.40 -55.56 13.38
C ASP A 254 30.17 -54.36 12.79
N PHE A 255 29.44 -53.37 12.26
CA PHE A 255 30.04 -52.18 11.62
C PHE A 255 31.09 -51.48 12.51
N SER A 256 30.76 -51.22 13.78
CA SER A 256 31.65 -50.52 14.72
C SER A 256 33.01 -51.22 14.89
N LEU A 257 33.00 -52.55 15.01
CA LEU A 257 34.20 -53.37 15.17
C LEU A 257 35.05 -53.38 13.89
N LYS A 258 34.42 -53.53 12.71
CA LYS A 258 35.13 -53.48 11.42
C LYS A 258 35.73 -52.11 11.12
N ALA A 259 35.02 -51.03 11.45
CA ALA A 259 35.51 -49.66 11.29
C ALA A 259 36.76 -49.37 12.14
N GLN A 260 36.91 -50.04 13.29
CA GLN A 260 38.07 -49.94 14.17
C GLN A 260 39.23 -50.87 13.77
N LYS A 261 38.94 -52.13 13.39
CA LYS A 261 39.96 -53.16 13.11
C LYS A 261 40.59 -53.05 11.71
N THR A 262 39.81 -52.73 10.67
CA THR A 262 40.25 -52.81 9.27
C THR A 262 41.34 -51.77 8.94
N GLY A 263 42.60 -52.22 8.87
CA GLY A 263 43.80 -51.38 8.65
C GLY A 263 44.42 -50.78 9.91
N SER A 264 44.11 -51.33 11.09
CA SER A 264 44.71 -50.93 12.38
C SER A 264 46.22 -51.19 12.44
N GLU A 265 46.76 -52.17 11.70
CA GLU A 265 48.19 -52.54 11.68
C GLU A 265 49.13 -51.41 11.22
N HIS A 266 48.60 -50.36 10.58
CA HIS A 266 49.36 -49.18 10.14
C HIS A 266 48.81 -47.86 10.70
N GLY A 267 47.92 -47.91 11.71
CA GLY A 267 47.28 -46.72 12.28
C GLY A 267 46.32 -46.00 11.32
N LYS A 268 45.74 -46.72 10.35
CA LYS A 268 44.90 -46.15 9.28
C LYS A 268 43.50 -46.80 9.24
N SER A 269 42.81 -46.88 10.38
CA SER A 269 41.42 -47.35 10.44
C SER A 269 40.42 -46.26 10.01
N LEU A 270 39.18 -46.66 9.70
CA LEU A 270 38.10 -45.71 9.38
C LEU A 270 37.85 -44.76 10.56
N PHE A 271 37.79 -45.31 11.77
CA PHE A 271 37.64 -44.53 13.01
C PHE A 271 38.78 -43.53 13.25
N HIS A 272 40.03 -43.92 12.94
CA HIS A 272 41.18 -43.02 13.03
C HIS A 272 41.03 -41.81 12.09
N PHE A 273 40.65 -42.03 10.82
CA PHE A 273 40.46 -40.93 9.87
C PHE A 273 39.28 -40.03 10.28
N LEU A 274 38.18 -40.58 10.78
CA LEU A 274 37.05 -39.81 11.31
C LEU A 274 37.46 -38.92 12.50
N THR A 275 38.34 -39.41 13.37
CA THR A 275 38.89 -38.63 14.49
C THR A 275 39.85 -37.54 14.00
N LYS A 276 40.65 -37.83 12.96
CA LYS A 276 41.62 -36.89 12.39
C LYS A 276 40.95 -35.73 11.64
N ILE A 277 39.85 -35.98 10.91
CA ILE A 277 39.15 -34.92 10.18
C ILE A 277 38.43 -33.92 11.10
N LYS A 278 38.14 -34.29 12.35
CA LYS A 278 37.57 -33.39 13.38
C LYS A 278 38.41 -32.14 13.61
N SER A 279 39.74 -32.24 13.47
CA SER A 279 40.66 -31.11 13.69
C SER A 279 40.90 -30.23 12.46
N LEU A 280 40.27 -30.52 11.30
CA LEU A 280 40.52 -29.79 10.05
C LEU A 280 39.64 -28.53 9.94
N PRO A 281 40.23 -27.33 9.72
CA PRO A 281 39.46 -26.10 9.52
C PRO A 281 38.52 -26.14 8.32
N SER A 282 38.91 -26.86 7.25
CA SER A 282 38.15 -27.01 6.00
C SER A 282 36.82 -27.76 6.17
N LEU A 283 36.60 -28.46 7.29
CA LEU A 283 35.38 -29.23 7.58
C LEU A 283 34.58 -28.69 8.77
N LYS A 284 34.80 -27.42 9.16
CA LYS A 284 34.15 -26.80 10.32
C LYS A 284 32.61 -26.88 10.28
N ALA A 285 32.01 -26.82 9.09
CA ALA A 285 30.57 -26.92 8.89
C ALA A 285 29.98 -28.30 9.29
N GLN A 286 30.80 -29.35 9.30
CA GLN A 286 30.39 -30.73 9.58
C GLN A 286 30.77 -31.20 11.00
N ASN A 287 31.37 -30.33 11.82
CA ASN A 287 31.88 -30.70 13.15
C ASN A 287 30.82 -31.33 14.06
N ASP A 288 29.60 -30.78 14.07
CA ASP A 288 28.52 -31.31 14.91
C ASP A 288 28.16 -32.75 14.51
N MET A 289 28.14 -33.05 13.21
CA MET A 289 27.86 -34.38 12.68
C MET A 289 29.02 -35.37 12.91
N ILE A 290 30.27 -34.91 12.80
CA ILE A 290 31.46 -35.70 13.14
C ILE A 290 31.44 -36.06 14.64
N MET A 291 31.15 -35.08 15.50
CA MET A 291 31.05 -35.27 16.95
C MET A 291 29.95 -36.27 17.31
N TRP A 292 28.78 -36.15 16.69
CA TRP A 292 27.68 -37.07 16.92
C TRP A 292 28.02 -38.50 16.49
N ASN A 293 28.66 -38.70 15.34
CA ASN A 293 29.12 -40.03 14.90
C ASN A 293 30.13 -40.63 15.89
N LEU A 294 31.13 -39.86 16.34
CA LEU A 294 32.10 -40.31 17.34
C LEU A 294 31.44 -40.69 18.67
N GLN A 295 30.46 -39.90 19.14
CA GLN A 295 29.67 -40.24 20.32
C GLN A 295 28.85 -41.52 20.12
N MET A 296 28.27 -41.73 18.94
CA MET A 296 27.49 -42.93 18.64
C MET A 296 28.37 -44.18 18.58
N PHE A 297 29.62 -44.08 18.11
CA PHE A 297 30.61 -45.16 18.23
C PHE A 297 30.83 -45.57 19.70
N GLU A 298 30.94 -44.61 20.62
CA GLU A 298 31.08 -44.91 22.06
C GLU A 298 29.80 -45.54 22.63
N VAL A 299 28.62 -45.07 22.25
CA VAL A 299 27.33 -45.67 22.66
C VAL A 299 27.25 -47.15 22.25
N VAL A 300 27.53 -47.44 20.98
CA VAL A 300 27.51 -48.81 20.45
C VAL A 300 28.57 -49.69 21.11
N LYS A 301 29.76 -49.13 21.36
CA LYS A 301 30.83 -49.83 22.09
C LYS A 301 30.39 -50.23 23.50
N CYS A 302 29.80 -49.31 24.26
CA CYS A 302 29.26 -49.59 25.59
C CYS A 302 28.19 -50.69 25.57
N LEU A 303 27.31 -50.68 24.57
CA LEU A 303 26.27 -51.72 24.41
C LEU A 303 26.86 -53.11 24.10
N ARG A 304 27.97 -53.19 23.36
CA ARG A 304 28.65 -54.46 23.07
C ARG A 304 29.47 -55.02 24.23
N GLU A 305 30.14 -54.17 25.00
CA GLU A 305 31.10 -54.61 26.04
C GLU A 305 30.43 -55.04 27.36
N LYS A 306 29.10 -54.89 27.51
CA LYS A 306 28.34 -55.15 28.76
C LYS A 306 28.96 -54.52 30.03
N SER A 307 29.76 -53.46 29.89
CA SER A 307 30.19 -52.60 30.98
C SER A 307 29.32 -51.35 31.01
N GLY A 308 28.39 -51.30 31.96
CA GLY A 308 27.71 -50.04 32.27
C GLY A 308 28.72 -49.01 32.79
N PRO A 309 28.61 -47.71 32.45
CA PRO A 309 29.16 -46.68 33.28
C PRO A 309 28.19 -46.41 34.43
N VAL A 310 28.61 -46.69 35.66
CA VAL A 310 28.15 -45.88 36.79
C VAL A 310 28.77 -44.50 36.61
N ALA A 311 27.95 -43.55 36.15
CA ALA A 311 28.13 -42.13 36.41
C ALA A 311 26.79 -41.59 36.94
N SER A 312 26.63 -41.75 38.26
CA SER A 312 25.74 -41.03 39.18
C SER A 312 24.47 -40.38 38.62
N PHE A 313 23.34 -41.07 38.76
CA PHE A 313 22.13 -40.46 39.31
C PHE A 313 21.44 -41.49 40.19
N SER A 314 21.48 -41.25 41.50
CA SER A 314 20.64 -41.91 42.49
C SER A 314 19.17 -41.67 42.13
N VAL A 315 18.43 -42.74 41.90
CA VAL A 315 16.97 -42.73 41.93
C VAL A 315 16.56 -43.01 43.36
N ASP A 316 15.99 -42.02 44.04
CA ASP A 316 15.07 -42.29 45.15
C ASP A 316 13.66 -42.30 44.56
N HIS A 317 13.05 -43.49 44.55
CA HIS A 317 11.64 -43.70 44.31
C HIS A 317 10.98 -43.95 45.66
N SER A 318 10.28 -42.96 46.21
CA SER A 318 8.93 -43.11 46.79
C SER A 318 8.57 -41.93 47.71
N THR A 319 7.35 -41.44 47.48
CA THR A 319 6.50 -40.65 48.39
C THR A 319 7.08 -39.35 48.94
N LEU A 320 6.68 -38.23 48.34
CA LEU A 320 6.10 -37.08 49.04
C LEU A 320 5.57 -36.09 47.99
N GLU A 321 4.25 -36.13 47.83
CA GLU A 321 3.47 -34.97 47.40
C GLU A 321 3.80 -33.77 48.30
N GLU A 322 3.68 -32.55 47.76
CA GLU A 322 3.71 -31.23 48.44
C GLU A 322 4.98 -30.33 48.48
N SER A 323 6.16 -30.68 47.92
CA SER A 323 7.33 -29.76 48.03
C SER A 323 7.96 -29.23 46.71
N VAL A 324 7.45 -29.59 45.53
CA VAL A 324 8.13 -29.28 44.24
C VAL A 324 7.80 -27.89 43.67
N GLN A 325 6.67 -27.28 44.05
CA GLN A 325 6.24 -26.00 43.44
C GLN A 325 7.10 -24.78 43.82
N ASP A 326 7.76 -24.76 44.97
CA ASP A 326 8.52 -23.57 45.42
C ASP A 326 9.95 -23.51 44.84
N LYS A 327 10.58 -24.65 44.54
CA LYS A 327 11.93 -24.68 43.93
C LYS A 327 11.90 -24.32 42.43
N GLU A 328 10.88 -24.77 41.70
CA GLU A 328 10.74 -24.47 40.26
C GLU A 328 10.40 -22.99 40.02
N LYS A 329 9.65 -22.36 40.95
CA LYS A 329 9.33 -20.93 40.93
C LYS A 329 10.55 -20.06 41.21
N ALA A 330 11.44 -20.49 42.11
CA ALA A 330 12.71 -19.79 42.38
C ALA A 330 13.70 -19.91 41.19
N GLU A 331 13.74 -21.06 40.52
CA GLU A 331 14.62 -21.26 39.35
C GLU A 331 14.11 -20.53 38.10
N ARG A 332 12.79 -20.49 37.85
CA ARG A 332 12.18 -19.66 36.80
C ARG A 332 12.43 -18.17 37.05
N LYS A 333 12.37 -17.72 38.31
CA LYS A 333 12.68 -16.32 38.67
C LYS A 333 14.14 -15.99 38.40
N ARG A 334 15.07 -16.88 38.74
CA ARG A 334 16.52 -16.70 38.48
C ARG A 334 16.87 -16.74 36.98
N LYS A 335 16.21 -17.59 36.19
CA LYS A 335 16.34 -17.63 34.71
C LYS A 335 15.71 -16.41 34.04
N ALA A 336 14.59 -15.90 34.55
CA ALA A 336 13.98 -14.66 34.08
C ALA A 336 14.85 -13.43 34.41
N GLU A 337 15.44 -13.37 35.60
CA GLU A 337 16.40 -12.33 36.01
C GLU A 337 17.70 -12.39 35.19
N ALA A 338 18.22 -13.59 34.89
CA ALA A 338 19.38 -13.76 34.02
C ALA A 338 19.08 -13.40 32.55
N ALA A 339 17.89 -13.71 32.04
CA ALA A 339 17.45 -13.30 30.71
C ALA A 339 17.16 -11.79 30.63
N LYS A 340 16.72 -11.17 31.74
CA LYS A 340 16.59 -9.71 31.87
C LYS A 340 17.97 -9.04 31.94
N ALA A 341 18.92 -9.62 32.68
CA ALA A 341 20.31 -9.15 32.73
C ALA A 341 21.03 -9.33 31.39
N HIS A 342 20.76 -10.40 30.64
CA HIS A 342 21.30 -10.59 29.29
C HIS A 342 20.68 -9.63 28.28
N ARG A 343 19.36 -9.42 28.34
CA ARG A 343 18.68 -8.37 27.53
C ARG A 343 19.15 -6.97 27.90
N GLN A 344 19.39 -6.67 29.17
CA GLN A 344 20.00 -5.41 29.60
C GLN A 344 21.46 -5.30 29.16
N LYS A 345 22.24 -6.38 29.15
CA LYS A 345 23.62 -6.38 28.66
C LYS A 345 23.70 -6.21 27.16
N ILE A 346 22.74 -6.76 26.40
CA ILE A 346 22.61 -6.52 24.96
C ILE A 346 22.10 -5.11 24.68
N MET A 347 21.13 -4.58 25.42
CA MET A 347 20.73 -3.17 25.29
C MET A 347 21.87 -2.22 25.70
N ALA A 348 22.67 -2.57 26.71
CA ALA A 348 23.83 -1.80 27.12
C ALA A 348 24.99 -1.92 26.11
N GLN A 349 25.18 -3.08 25.48
CA GLN A 349 26.13 -3.25 24.38
C GLN A 349 25.67 -2.52 23.13
N MET A 350 24.39 -2.59 22.76
CA MET A 350 23.84 -1.83 21.64
C MET A 350 23.90 -0.33 21.93
N SER A 351 23.59 0.12 23.15
CA SER A 351 23.73 1.51 23.59
C SER A 351 25.19 1.97 23.61
N ALA A 352 26.14 1.15 24.05
CA ALA A 352 27.57 1.45 24.01
C ALA A 352 28.12 1.43 22.57
N MET A 353 27.62 0.54 21.70
CA MET A 353 27.97 0.51 20.28
C MET A 353 27.39 1.72 19.55
N GLN A 354 26.18 2.16 19.91
CA GLN A 354 25.53 3.36 19.39
C GLN A 354 26.21 4.63 19.92
N LYS A 355 26.66 4.67 21.19
CA LYS A 355 27.50 5.74 21.75
C LYS A 355 28.87 5.82 21.10
N ASN A 356 29.55 4.68 20.92
CA ASN A 356 30.83 4.62 20.21
C ASN A 356 30.67 4.97 18.73
N PHE A 357 29.52 4.65 18.11
CA PHE A 357 29.17 5.07 16.75
C PHE A 357 28.92 6.58 16.66
N ILE A 358 28.25 7.19 17.65
CA ILE A 358 28.05 8.64 17.75
C ILE A 358 29.38 9.36 18.05
N GLU A 359 30.25 8.83 18.92
CA GLU A 359 31.57 9.41 19.23
C GLU A 359 32.59 9.25 18.09
N SER A 360 32.52 8.17 17.31
CA SER A 360 33.38 8.00 16.12
C SER A 360 32.91 8.83 14.92
N ASN A 361 31.65 9.27 14.92
CA ASN A 361 31.07 10.15 13.92
C ASN A 361 30.76 11.56 14.48
N LYS A 362 31.44 11.97 15.57
CA LYS A 362 31.16 13.21 16.33
C LYS A 362 31.10 14.47 15.46
N MET A 363 31.96 14.55 14.44
CA MET A 363 32.03 15.67 13.50
C MET A 363 30.82 15.77 12.54
N LEU A 364 29.96 14.75 12.49
CA LEU A 364 28.75 14.71 11.65
C LEU A 364 27.47 15.01 12.44
N TYR A 365 27.50 14.96 13.78
CA TYR A 365 26.34 15.17 14.65
C TYR A 365 26.38 16.48 15.46
N ASP A 366 27.50 17.21 15.45
CA ASP A 366 27.64 18.51 16.15
C ASP A 366 26.78 19.64 15.55
N ASN A 367 26.05 19.42 14.45
CA ASN A 367 25.19 20.42 13.80
C ASN A 367 23.67 20.13 13.86
N VAL A 368 23.23 19.14 14.65
CA VAL A 368 21.79 18.85 14.81
C VAL A 368 21.35 19.23 16.22
N PRO A 369 20.58 20.33 16.41
CA PRO A 369 20.04 20.67 17.71
C PRO A 369 18.76 19.85 17.97
N GLU A 370 18.82 18.88 18.88
CA GLU A 370 17.64 18.25 19.49
C GLU A 370 17.63 18.44 21.02
N SER A 371 16.47 18.89 21.48
CA SER A 371 16.06 19.19 22.86
C SER A 371 15.78 17.96 23.73
N SER A 372 15.98 18.05 25.05
CA SER A 372 15.03 17.47 26.03
C SER A 372 15.13 18.06 27.46
N SER A 373 13.95 18.49 27.95
CA SER A 373 13.38 18.49 29.33
C SER A 373 14.13 19.06 30.56
N GLN A 374 13.66 20.25 30.99
CA GLN A 374 13.19 20.72 32.34
C GLN A 374 14.04 20.39 33.60
N SER A 375 14.33 21.28 34.58
CA SER A 375 13.78 22.59 35.00
C SER A 375 14.74 23.36 35.95
N ASP A 376 14.62 24.69 35.92
CA ASP A 376 14.89 25.74 36.93
C ASP A 376 16.29 26.36 37.22
N ALA A 377 16.29 27.68 36.92
CA ALA A 377 16.91 28.82 37.61
C ALA A 377 18.30 29.34 37.19
N ALA A 378 18.23 30.23 36.19
CA ALA A 378 18.86 31.57 36.10
C ALA A 378 20.39 31.73 36.16
N ALA A 379 21.00 32.02 35.00
CA ALA A 379 21.54 33.36 34.71
C ALA A 379 22.20 33.43 33.31
N SER A 380 21.53 34.18 32.42
CA SER A 380 22.06 35.11 31.40
C SER A 380 23.17 34.69 30.42
N VAL A 381 22.85 34.63 29.12
CA VAL A 381 23.42 35.52 28.07
C VAL A 381 22.44 35.65 26.87
N ASP A 382 21.86 36.85 26.70
CA ASP A 382 21.27 37.57 25.54
C ASP A 382 20.91 36.83 24.21
N SER A 383 19.64 36.79 23.76
CA SER A 383 18.84 37.82 23.03
C SER A 383 19.43 38.17 21.65
N PHE A 384 18.93 37.64 20.51
CA PHE A 384 17.80 38.22 19.73
C PHE A 384 16.96 37.13 19.00
N ARG A 385 16.04 36.47 19.68
CA ARG A 385 14.80 35.97 19.04
C ARG A 385 13.67 36.55 19.86
N MET A 386 13.06 37.61 19.36
CA MET A 386 11.85 38.14 19.98
C MET A 386 10.77 37.06 19.83
N ASP A 387 10.14 36.69 20.94
CA ASP A 387 8.81 36.08 20.97
C ASP A 387 7.90 36.92 20.06
N VAL A 388 7.73 36.49 18.82
CA VAL A 388 6.58 36.85 18.01
C VAL A 388 5.78 35.58 17.97
N ASP A 389 4.65 35.59 18.67
CA ASP A 389 3.57 34.61 18.55
C ASP A 389 3.32 34.33 17.06
N GLU A 390 3.90 33.25 16.52
CA GLU A 390 3.76 32.91 15.10
C GLU A 390 2.35 32.35 14.91
N SER A 391 1.41 33.27 14.70
CA SER A 391 0.02 33.01 14.35
C SER A 391 -0.08 31.81 13.40
N ARG A 392 -0.89 30.80 13.74
CA ARG A 392 -1.13 29.61 12.91
C ARG A 392 -2.28 29.81 11.93
N VAL A 393 -2.73 31.04 11.71
CA VAL A 393 -3.87 31.37 10.88
C VAL A 393 -3.49 31.32 9.39
N ALA A 394 -4.23 30.59 8.56
CA ALA A 394 -3.94 30.47 7.12
C ALA A 394 -4.57 31.57 6.26
N VAL A 395 -5.63 32.23 6.72
CA VAL A 395 -6.40 33.20 5.91
C VAL A 395 -6.58 34.50 6.66
N GLY A 396 -6.50 35.64 5.97
CA GLY A 396 -6.81 36.95 6.55
C GLY A 396 -5.60 37.72 7.10
N PRO A 397 -5.83 38.91 7.67
CA PRO A 397 -4.77 39.87 8.02
C PRO A 397 -3.84 39.38 9.14
N GLN A 398 -4.26 38.38 9.91
CA GLN A 398 -3.47 37.71 10.94
C GLN A 398 -2.76 36.46 10.42
N GLN A 399 -2.69 36.27 9.09
CA GLN A 399 -2.09 35.08 8.51
C GLN A 399 -0.63 34.90 8.96
N GLY A 400 -0.31 33.66 9.32
CA GLY A 400 0.98 33.22 9.81
C GLY A 400 2.13 33.30 8.81
N VAL A 401 3.31 32.95 9.29
CA VAL A 401 4.52 32.89 8.46
C VAL A 401 4.47 31.64 7.57
N CYS A 402 4.66 31.84 6.27
CA CYS A 402 4.81 30.77 5.29
C CYS A 402 6.12 29.99 5.55
N SER A 403 6.06 28.66 5.63
CA SER A 403 7.27 27.82 5.59
C SER A 403 7.75 27.64 4.15
N THR A 404 9.07 27.69 3.93
CA THR A 404 9.65 27.34 2.63
C THR A 404 9.61 25.82 2.45
N ASP A 405 8.79 25.34 1.51
CA ASP A 405 8.48 23.91 1.38
C ASP A 405 9.37 23.14 0.39
N TRP A 406 10.01 23.82 -0.57
CA TRP A 406 10.83 23.15 -1.58
C TRP A 406 12.31 23.29 -1.22
N GLU A 407 12.76 22.47 -0.29
CA GLU A 407 14.18 22.13 -0.17
C GLU A 407 14.70 21.56 -1.49
N ALA A 408 16.02 21.44 -1.63
CA ALA A 408 16.64 20.89 -2.82
C ALA A 408 16.07 19.50 -3.17
N GLN A 409 15.64 19.33 -4.42
CA GLN A 409 14.98 18.13 -4.91
C GLN A 409 15.94 17.28 -5.73
N ILE A 410 15.90 15.97 -5.54
CA ILE A 410 16.74 15.02 -6.29
C ILE A 410 15.97 14.51 -7.51
N CYS A 411 16.53 14.69 -8.70
CA CYS A 411 15.98 14.12 -9.92
C CYS A 411 16.17 12.59 -9.93
N ILE A 412 15.08 11.80 -9.99
CA ILE A 412 15.19 10.32 -9.97
C ILE A 412 15.92 9.71 -11.18
N LEU A 413 16.12 10.48 -12.25
CA LEU A 413 16.72 10.01 -13.51
C LEU A 413 18.22 10.27 -13.59
N CYS A 414 18.67 11.50 -13.30
CA CYS A 414 20.10 11.85 -13.31
C CYS A 414 20.75 11.86 -11.91
N GLN A 415 19.95 11.75 -10.84
CA GLN A 415 20.38 11.81 -9.43
C GLN A 415 21.05 13.12 -9.01
N GLU A 416 20.95 14.16 -9.85
CA GLU A 416 21.39 15.50 -9.51
C GLU A 416 20.35 16.19 -8.62
N GLU A 417 20.85 16.97 -7.68
CA GLU A 417 20.08 17.77 -6.75
C GLU A 417 19.91 19.20 -7.30
N GLN A 418 18.69 19.71 -7.30
CA GLN A 418 18.36 21.06 -7.76
C GLN A 418 17.38 21.74 -6.81
N GLU A 419 17.68 22.97 -6.42
CA GLU A 419 16.70 23.84 -5.76
C GLU A 419 15.59 24.26 -6.72
N VAL A 420 14.35 24.32 -6.19
CA VAL A 420 13.19 24.79 -6.95
C VAL A 420 13.11 26.31 -6.83
N GLN A 421 13.45 27.03 -7.90
CA GLN A 421 13.43 28.49 -7.94
C GLN A 421 12.69 29.00 -9.19
N ALA A 422 12.16 30.22 -9.15
CA ALA A 422 11.24 30.72 -10.18
C ALA A 422 11.92 30.86 -11.55
N GLN A 423 13.22 31.20 -11.56
CA GLN A 423 14.03 31.37 -12.77
C GLN A 423 14.86 30.14 -13.13
N ALA A 424 14.89 29.10 -12.28
CA ALA A 424 15.62 27.87 -12.53
C ALA A 424 14.92 26.98 -13.59
N PRO A 425 15.62 25.99 -14.16
CA PRO A 425 15.01 24.95 -14.98
C PRO A 425 13.90 24.22 -14.20
N ALA A 426 12.81 23.87 -14.90
CA ALA A 426 11.65 23.25 -14.30
C ALA A 426 11.97 21.86 -13.73
N MET A 427 11.59 21.67 -12.47
CA MET A 427 11.42 20.36 -11.85
C MET A 427 9.95 19.97 -11.92
N VAL A 428 9.68 18.70 -12.22
CA VAL A 428 8.34 18.18 -12.41
C VAL A 428 8.13 16.90 -11.62
N LEU A 429 6.91 16.72 -11.12
CA LEU A 429 6.48 15.58 -10.34
C LEU A 429 5.51 14.74 -11.17
N THR A 430 5.76 13.44 -11.26
CA THR A 430 4.94 12.55 -12.11
C THR A 430 3.51 12.47 -11.62
N ALA A 431 2.54 12.55 -12.54
CA ALA A 431 1.12 12.53 -12.17
C ALA A 431 0.26 11.75 -13.15
N CYS A 432 -0.90 11.33 -12.65
CA CYS A 432 -1.95 10.67 -13.40
C CYS A 432 -3.25 11.44 -13.22
N VAL A 433 -3.77 11.98 -14.32
CA VAL A 433 -5.09 12.58 -14.38
C VAL A 433 -6.08 11.55 -14.86
N GLN A 434 -7.20 11.42 -14.17
CA GLN A 434 -8.29 10.54 -14.58
C GLN A 434 -9.65 11.13 -14.23
N ARG A 435 -10.69 10.69 -14.94
CA ARG A 435 -12.07 11.01 -14.55
C ARG A 435 -12.47 10.10 -13.38
N SER A 436 -13.32 10.61 -12.50
CA SER A 436 -13.75 9.90 -11.30
C SER A 436 -15.22 10.19 -11.00
N THR A 437 -15.88 9.19 -10.41
CA THR A 437 -17.26 9.27 -9.89
C THR A 437 -17.31 9.07 -8.38
N VAL A 438 -16.16 9.09 -7.69
CA VAL A 438 -16.07 8.82 -6.24
C VAL A 438 -16.96 9.75 -5.42
N LEU A 439 -17.16 11.00 -5.85
CA LEU A 439 -17.98 11.99 -5.15
C LEU A 439 -19.43 12.07 -5.69
N THR A 440 -19.80 11.27 -6.68
CA THR A 440 -21.11 11.35 -7.36
C THR A 440 -22.28 11.20 -6.39
N GLN A 441 -23.24 12.12 -6.44
CA GLN A 441 -24.52 12.00 -5.74
C GLN A 441 -25.63 11.46 -6.66
N ASN A 442 -25.36 11.37 -7.97
CA ASN A 442 -26.28 10.85 -8.96
C ASN A 442 -25.53 9.94 -9.95
N ARG A 443 -25.41 8.65 -9.59
CA ARG A 443 -24.68 7.67 -10.38
C ARG A 443 -25.41 7.38 -11.70
N GLY A 444 -24.64 7.33 -12.78
CA GLY A 444 -25.15 7.05 -14.13
C GLY A 444 -25.49 8.29 -14.97
N LYS A 445 -25.38 9.49 -14.39
CA LYS A 445 -25.41 10.74 -15.14
C LYS A 445 -24.03 11.02 -15.75
N THR A 446 -23.97 11.15 -17.08
CA THR A 446 -22.75 11.55 -17.78
C THR A 446 -22.73 13.07 -17.99
N LEU A 447 -21.52 13.65 -18.06
CA LEU A 447 -21.33 15.02 -18.56
C LEU A 447 -21.81 15.09 -20.02
N SER A 448 -23.04 15.57 -20.24
CA SER A 448 -23.57 15.84 -21.57
C SER A 448 -22.97 17.15 -22.08
N LEU A 449 -21.77 17.08 -22.67
CA LEU A 449 -21.19 18.21 -23.37
C LEU A 449 -21.96 18.42 -24.69
N LYS A 450 -22.87 19.40 -24.73
CA LYS A 450 -23.23 20.00 -26.02
C LYS A 450 -21.95 20.64 -26.57
N VAL A 451 -21.63 20.40 -27.84
CA VAL A 451 -20.42 20.94 -28.49
C VAL A 451 -20.31 22.46 -28.19
N GLY A 452 -19.25 22.86 -27.49
CA GLY A 452 -18.99 24.26 -27.11
C GLY A 452 -19.48 24.70 -25.72
N SER A 453 -20.15 23.85 -24.94
CA SER A 453 -20.55 24.15 -23.56
C SER A 453 -19.53 23.58 -22.57
N TYR A 454 -18.66 24.45 -22.03
CA TYR A 454 -17.73 24.10 -20.97
C TYR A 454 -18.31 24.54 -19.62
N PRO A 455 -18.34 23.68 -18.59
CA PRO A 455 -18.91 24.06 -17.30
C PRO A 455 -17.95 25.00 -16.57
N LEU A 456 -18.28 26.30 -16.56
CA LEU A 456 -17.67 27.25 -15.61
C LEU A 456 -18.03 26.86 -14.16
N PHE A 457 -19.25 26.38 -13.96
CA PHE A 457 -19.79 25.96 -12.67
C PHE A 457 -19.85 24.44 -12.60
N MET A 458 -19.31 23.87 -11.53
CA MET A 458 -19.49 22.46 -11.22
C MET A 458 -20.80 22.27 -10.45
N PRO A 459 -21.69 21.34 -10.88
CA PRO A 459 -22.92 21.06 -10.17
C PRO A 459 -22.66 20.33 -8.84
N PRO A 460 -23.52 20.50 -7.83
CA PRO A 460 -23.36 19.87 -6.51
C PRO A 460 -23.53 18.36 -6.54
N ASP A 461 -24.11 17.78 -7.60
CA ASP A 461 -24.23 16.33 -7.73
C ASP A 461 -22.89 15.65 -8.05
N LEU A 462 -21.86 16.42 -8.44
CA LEU A 462 -20.51 15.96 -8.77
C LEU A 462 -20.51 14.68 -9.60
N ALA A 463 -21.41 14.60 -10.59
CA ALA A 463 -21.71 13.39 -11.32
C ALA A 463 -20.45 12.70 -11.86
N VAL A 464 -19.54 13.49 -12.42
CA VAL A 464 -18.19 13.10 -12.84
C VAL A 464 -17.25 14.29 -12.60
N GLY A 465 -16.09 14.05 -11.99
CA GLY A 465 -15.03 15.05 -11.84
C GLY A 465 -13.67 14.58 -12.36
N THR A 466 -12.69 15.48 -12.32
CA THR A 466 -11.32 15.21 -12.75
C THR A 466 -10.43 15.09 -11.52
N HIS A 467 -9.74 13.98 -11.37
CA HIS A 467 -8.86 13.70 -10.23
C HIS A 467 -7.41 13.60 -10.71
N THR A 468 -6.50 14.32 -10.05
CA THR A 468 -5.06 14.25 -10.33
C THR A 468 -4.34 13.59 -9.16
N GLY A 469 -3.80 12.39 -9.38
CA GLY A 469 -2.96 11.68 -8.40
C GLY A 469 -1.47 11.76 -8.75
N SER A 470 -0.59 11.62 -7.76
CA SER A 470 0.85 11.55 -7.96
C SER A 470 1.49 10.45 -7.12
N CYS A 471 2.58 9.87 -7.63
CA CYS A 471 3.43 8.96 -6.86
C CYS A 471 4.53 9.67 -6.04
N GLY A 472 4.66 11.00 -6.19
CA GLY A 472 5.59 11.86 -5.44
C GLY A 472 7.04 11.89 -5.95
N HIS A 473 7.36 11.23 -7.06
CA HIS A 473 8.72 11.25 -7.61
C HIS A 473 8.96 12.47 -8.52
N VAL A 474 10.11 13.11 -8.32
CA VAL A 474 10.51 14.36 -8.98
C VAL A 474 11.60 14.11 -10.01
N MET A 475 11.59 14.87 -11.10
CA MET A 475 12.57 14.83 -12.18
C MET A 475 12.73 16.20 -12.84
N HIS A 476 13.89 16.48 -13.44
CA HIS A 476 14.03 17.62 -14.34
C HIS A 476 13.06 17.46 -15.52
N ALA A 477 12.43 18.55 -15.97
CA ALA A 477 11.55 18.55 -17.13
C ALA A 477 12.23 17.98 -18.39
N THR A 478 13.51 18.29 -18.58
CA THR A 478 14.31 17.79 -19.71
C THR A 478 14.61 16.29 -19.61
N CYS A 479 14.87 15.78 -18.41
CA CYS A 479 15.04 14.34 -18.16
C CYS A 479 13.74 13.58 -18.43
N TRP A 480 12.60 14.14 -17.97
CA TRP A 480 11.28 13.58 -18.24
C TRP A 480 10.99 13.51 -19.75
N GLN A 481 11.18 14.62 -20.49
CA GLN A 481 10.92 14.67 -21.93
C GLN A 481 11.71 13.59 -22.68
N LYS A 482 13.02 13.49 -22.43
CA LYS A 482 13.87 12.45 -23.03
C LYS A 482 13.39 11.04 -22.69
N TYR A 483 13.00 10.80 -21.44
CA TYR A 483 12.46 9.50 -21.02
C TYR A 483 11.13 9.19 -21.71
N PHE A 484 10.21 10.14 -21.74
CA PHE A 484 8.89 9.98 -22.34
C PHE A 484 8.99 9.71 -23.85
N GLU A 485 9.83 10.46 -24.57
CA GLU A 485 10.13 10.22 -25.99
C GLU A 485 10.74 8.83 -26.22
N ALA A 486 11.67 8.39 -25.37
CA ALA A 486 12.26 7.05 -25.45
C ALA A 486 11.22 5.94 -25.23
N VAL A 487 10.30 6.13 -24.28
CA VAL A 487 9.17 5.21 -24.03
C VAL A 487 8.26 5.15 -25.26
N GLN A 488 7.87 6.29 -25.82
CA GLN A 488 7.02 6.33 -27.02
C GLN A 488 7.69 5.62 -28.21
N ASN A 489 8.98 5.86 -28.46
CA ASN A 489 9.71 5.24 -29.57
C ASN A 489 9.89 3.74 -29.39
N THR A 490 10.25 3.29 -28.18
CA THR A 490 10.40 1.85 -27.87
C THR A 490 9.07 1.11 -28.05
N THR A 491 7.98 1.75 -27.64
CA THR A 491 6.65 1.15 -27.66
C THR A 491 6.08 1.09 -29.09
N ARG A 492 6.25 2.14 -29.90
CA ARG A 492 5.89 2.14 -31.33
C ARG A 492 6.64 1.07 -32.15
N ASN A 493 7.88 0.77 -31.79
CA ASN A 493 8.70 -0.22 -32.51
C ASN A 493 8.37 -1.69 -32.14
N ARG A 494 7.53 -1.93 -31.13
CA ARG A 494 7.09 -3.28 -30.73
C ARG A 494 5.76 -3.62 -31.39
N LEU A 495 5.82 -4.06 -32.65
CA LEU A 495 4.64 -4.34 -33.50
C LEU A 495 3.72 -5.50 -33.02
N HIS A 496 4.07 -6.23 -31.94
CA HIS A 496 3.36 -7.45 -31.51
C HIS A 496 3.24 -7.63 -29.99
N ALA A 497 3.37 -6.58 -29.18
CA ALA A 497 3.14 -6.67 -27.73
C ALA A 497 1.84 -5.94 -27.37
N ASP A 498 0.90 -6.63 -26.69
CA ASP A 498 -0.24 -5.98 -26.06
C ASP A 498 0.28 -4.89 -25.11
N LEU A 499 -0.02 -3.63 -25.44
CA LEU A 499 0.51 -2.49 -24.71
C LEU A 499 -0.28 -2.27 -23.42
N ILE A 500 0.41 -2.36 -22.29
CA ILE A 500 -0.15 -2.07 -20.96
C ILE A 500 -0.49 -0.57 -20.81
N ILE A 501 0.15 0.29 -21.61
CA ILE A 501 0.00 1.75 -21.60
C ILE A 501 -0.66 2.26 -22.88
N ASP A 502 -1.57 3.22 -22.72
CA ASP A 502 -2.22 3.91 -23.82
C ASP A 502 -1.43 5.15 -24.25
N LEU A 503 -0.69 5.01 -25.36
CA LEU A 503 0.13 6.09 -25.90
C LEU A 503 -0.69 7.27 -26.45
N GLU A 504 -1.92 7.04 -26.91
CA GLU A 504 -2.80 8.11 -27.41
C GLU A 504 -3.23 9.02 -26.26
N ASN A 505 -3.48 8.41 -25.10
CA ASN A 505 -3.70 9.12 -23.85
C ASN A 505 -2.41 9.60 -23.17
N GLY A 506 -1.25 9.50 -23.83
CA GLY A 506 0.03 9.96 -23.30
C GLY A 506 0.46 9.22 -22.04
N GLU A 507 -0.03 7.99 -21.83
CA GLU A 507 0.30 7.21 -20.66
C GLU A 507 1.74 6.69 -20.71
N TYR A 508 2.38 6.67 -19.54
CA TYR A 508 3.71 6.12 -19.32
C TYR A 508 3.81 5.59 -17.88
N MET A 509 4.78 4.72 -17.61
CA MET A 509 5.07 4.28 -16.25
C MET A 509 6.17 5.14 -15.63
N CYS A 510 6.00 5.51 -14.37
CA CYS A 510 7.05 6.17 -13.60
C CYS A 510 8.35 5.33 -13.65
N PRO A 511 9.52 5.92 -13.96
CA PRO A 511 10.78 5.17 -14.07
C PRO A 511 11.14 4.36 -12.82
N LEU A 512 10.81 4.89 -11.63
CA LEU A 512 11.21 4.34 -10.34
C LEU A 512 10.17 3.35 -9.78
N CYS A 513 8.93 3.78 -9.53
CA CYS A 513 7.90 2.95 -8.88
C CYS A 513 6.95 2.24 -9.84
N LYS A 514 7.06 2.47 -11.16
CA LYS A 514 6.19 1.88 -12.19
C LYS A 514 4.69 2.21 -12.08
N SER A 515 4.33 3.21 -11.27
CA SER A 515 2.95 3.72 -11.24
C SER A 515 2.56 4.30 -12.61
N LEU A 516 1.30 4.07 -13.00
CA LEU A 516 0.74 4.65 -14.23
C LEU A 516 0.66 6.18 -14.09
N CYS A 517 1.13 6.88 -15.11
CA CYS A 517 1.13 8.33 -15.21
C CYS A 517 0.71 8.72 -16.62
N ASN A 518 0.18 9.92 -16.80
CA ASN A 518 -0.14 10.46 -18.13
C ASN A 518 0.23 11.95 -18.27
N THR A 519 0.80 12.54 -17.21
CA THR A 519 1.28 13.91 -17.22
C THR A 519 2.35 14.13 -16.14
N VAL A 520 2.79 15.38 -16.00
CA VAL A 520 3.69 15.83 -14.95
C VAL A 520 3.22 17.17 -14.40
N ILE A 521 3.31 17.38 -13.09
CA ILE A 521 2.96 18.66 -12.44
C ILE A 521 4.27 19.44 -12.21
N PRO A 522 4.42 20.66 -12.73
CA PRO A 522 5.59 21.47 -12.43
C PRO A 522 5.61 21.90 -10.97
N LEU A 523 6.78 21.83 -10.33
CA LEU A 523 6.98 22.37 -8.99
C LEU A 523 7.11 23.90 -9.09
N ILE A 524 6.15 24.60 -8.51
CA ILE A 524 6.14 26.07 -8.48
C ILE A 524 6.64 26.52 -7.11
N PRO A 525 7.70 27.36 -7.05
CA PRO A 525 8.21 27.87 -5.79
C PRO A 525 7.22 28.83 -5.13
N VAL A 526 7.08 28.72 -3.82
CA VAL A 526 6.31 29.65 -2.99
C VAL A 526 7.31 30.57 -2.31
N GLU A 527 7.23 31.87 -2.59
CA GLU A 527 8.08 32.86 -1.93
C GLU A 527 7.55 33.13 -0.51
N PRO A 528 8.41 33.10 0.52
CA PRO A 528 7.99 33.39 1.89
C PRO A 528 7.59 34.87 1.98
N SER A 529 6.29 35.14 2.04
CA SER A 529 5.77 36.49 2.26
C SER A 529 5.51 36.73 3.75
N LYS A 530 6.22 37.69 4.35
CA LYS A 530 5.90 38.17 5.70
C LYS A 530 4.87 39.30 5.60
N LEU A 531 3.71 39.11 6.22
CA LEU A 531 2.69 40.16 6.33
C LEU A 531 3.13 41.23 7.34
N ASN A 532 2.99 42.50 6.95
CA ASN A 532 3.11 43.61 7.89
C ASN A 532 1.75 43.79 8.60
N TYR A 533 1.65 43.31 9.84
CA TYR A 533 0.41 43.32 10.61
C TYR A 533 -0.11 44.73 10.88
N GLU A 534 0.75 45.72 11.13
CA GLU A 534 0.33 47.11 11.33
C GLU A 534 -0.29 47.70 10.06
N SER A 535 0.33 47.44 8.90
CA SER A 535 -0.23 47.86 7.61
C SER A 535 -1.53 47.13 7.29
N ALA A 536 -1.63 45.84 7.64
CA ALA A 536 -2.84 45.06 7.46
C ALA A 536 -3.99 45.60 8.31
N GLU A 537 -3.74 45.99 9.57
CA GLU A 537 -4.73 46.58 10.45
C GLU A 537 -5.25 47.94 9.93
N LEU A 538 -4.34 48.82 9.48
CA LEU A 538 -4.70 50.10 8.86
C LEU A 538 -5.55 49.93 7.59
N VAL A 539 -5.23 48.94 6.75
CA VAL A 539 -6.04 48.61 5.57
C VAL A 539 -7.42 48.11 5.99
N GLY A 540 -7.51 47.30 7.05
CA GLY A 540 -8.77 46.73 7.55
C GLY A 540 -9.78 47.76 8.03
N GLN A 541 -9.32 48.90 8.55
CA GLN A 541 -10.19 50.01 8.96
C GLN A 541 -10.93 50.66 7.77
N HIS A 542 -10.38 50.54 6.57
CA HIS A 542 -10.95 51.15 5.36
C HIS A 542 -11.56 50.13 4.39
N LEU A 543 -11.04 48.91 4.35
CA LEU A 543 -11.46 47.85 3.45
C LEU A 543 -12.36 46.87 4.18
N THR A 544 -13.55 47.31 4.61
CA THR A 544 -14.59 46.42 5.16
C THR A 544 -15.15 45.49 4.08
N LEU A 545 -15.85 44.41 4.44
CA LEU A 545 -16.47 43.50 3.48
C LEU A 545 -17.38 44.25 2.49
N GLU A 546 -18.23 45.15 2.98
CA GLU A 546 -19.14 45.94 2.15
C GLU A 546 -18.37 46.83 1.17
N CYS A 547 -17.37 47.58 1.67
CA CYS A 547 -16.50 48.43 0.86
C CYS A 547 -15.76 47.61 -0.21
N TRP A 548 -15.25 46.44 0.17
CA TRP A 548 -14.56 45.51 -0.72
C TRP A 548 -15.47 45.02 -1.86
N ILE A 549 -16.72 44.63 -1.57
CA ILE A 549 -17.70 44.23 -2.60
C ILE A 549 -18.02 45.40 -3.54
N GLN A 550 -18.20 46.61 -3.01
CA GLN A 550 -18.45 47.81 -3.82
C GLN A 550 -17.27 48.11 -4.76
N ILE A 551 -16.04 48.01 -4.26
CA ILE A 551 -14.81 48.18 -5.05
C ILE A 551 -14.73 47.12 -6.16
N LEU A 552 -14.96 45.85 -5.84
CA LEU A 552 -14.94 44.76 -6.83
C LEU A 552 -16.02 44.94 -7.90
N SER A 553 -17.24 45.28 -7.49
CA SER A 553 -18.36 45.50 -8.41
C SER A 553 -18.08 46.66 -9.35
N SER A 554 -17.48 47.74 -8.84
CA SER A 554 -17.06 48.90 -9.62
C SER A 554 -15.93 48.56 -10.58
N ARG A 555 -14.94 47.77 -10.14
CA ARG A 555 -13.82 47.31 -10.98
C ARG A 555 -14.32 46.44 -12.13
N ILE A 556 -15.20 45.47 -11.85
CA ILE A 556 -15.78 44.60 -12.89
C ILE A 556 -16.59 45.42 -13.90
N ARG A 557 -17.37 46.41 -13.44
CA ARG A 557 -18.11 47.33 -14.31
C ARG A 557 -17.16 48.08 -15.25
N GLY A 558 -16.06 48.62 -14.71
CA GLY A 558 -15.05 49.33 -15.51
C GLY A 558 -14.36 48.43 -16.54
N LEU A 559 -14.09 47.16 -16.21
CA LEU A 559 -13.46 46.20 -17.11
C LEU A 559 -14.41 45.69 -18.21
N ARG A 560 -15.73 45.64 -17.98
CA ARG A 560 -16.71 45.26 -19.01
C ARG A 560 -16.87 46.31 -20.11
N GLY A 561 -16.71 47.60 -19.79
CA GLY A 561 -16.72 48.69 -20.77
C GLY A 561 -15.63 48.58 -21.85
N THR A 562 -14.57 47.81 -21.60
CA THR A 562 -13.54 47.46 -22.58
C THR A 562 -13.74 46.08 -23.24
N TRP A 563 -14.60 45.21 -22.70
CA TRP A 563 -14.90 43.89 -23.27
C TRP A 563 -16.06 43.90 -24.29
N GLU A 564 -16.98 44.85 -24.17
CA GLU A 564 -18.20 44.96 -24.98
C GLU A 564 -18.17 46.24 -25.83
N THR A 565 -17.42 46.23 -26.95
CA THR A 565 -17.66 47.18 -28.05
C THR A 565 -18.76 46.62 -28.96
N ASP A 566 -20.02 46.68 -28.53
CA ASP A 566 -21.20 46.89 -29.39
C ASP A 566 -22.51 46.74 -28.60
N ASN A 567 -23.37 47.76 -28.80
CA ASN A 567 -24.80 47.88 -28.52
C ASN A 567 -25.30 48.47 -27.19
N ASN A 568 -25.98 49.61 -27.38
CA ASN A 568 -26.81 50.36 -26.45
C ASN A 568 -27.85 49.50 -25.73
N SER A 569 -27.87 49.58 -24.40
CA SER A 569 -29.11 49.47 -23.62
C SER A 569 -28.91 50.17 -22.26
N GLU A 570 -29.23 51.47 -22.23
CA GLU A 570 -29.16 52.31 -21.03
C GLU A 570 -30.26 52.01 -19.99
N GLU A 571 -31.21 51.11 -20.29
CA GLU A 571 -32.41 50.89 -19.45
C GLU A 571 -32.26 49.82 -18.35
N ALA A 572 -31.23 48.95 -18.39
CA ALA A 572 -31.01 47.92 -17.36
C ALA A 572 -30.16 48.42 -16.15
N ALA A 573 -29.67 49.66 -16.21
CA ALA A 573 -28.77 50.22 -15.21
C ALA A 573 -29.47 50.70 -13.93
N GLU A 574 -30.77 51.01 -13.97
CA GLU A 574 -31.49 51.66 -12.85
C GLU A 574 -31.90 50.69 -11.71
N GLU A 575 -32.10 49.39 -11.98
CA GLU A 575 -32.48 48.43 -10.94
C GLU A 575 -31.29 47.98 -10.05
N ALA A 576 -30.05 48.06 -10.55
CA ALA A 576 -28.84 47.74 -9.78
C ALA A 576 -28.39 48.89 -8.85
N THR A 577 -28.88 50.12 -9.09
CA THR A 577 -28.53 51.33 -8.33
C THR A 577 -29.26 51.45 -6.99
N ALA A 578 -30.35 50.71 -6.78
CA ALA A 578 -31.14 50.79 -5.55
C ALA A 578 -30.48 50.13 -4.31
N LEU A 579 -29.38 49.39 -4.49
CA LEU A 579 -28.71 48.65 -3.41
C LEU A 579 -27.55 49.39 -2.75
N PHE A 580 -27.02 50.43 -3.38
CA PHE A 580 -25.83 51.13 -2.92
C PHE A 580 -26.13 52.63 -2.89
N ASP A 581 -26.30 53.18 -1.69
CA ASP A 581 -26.48 54.62 -1.49
C ASP A 581 -25.23 55.37 -1.98
N GLU A 582 -25.36 56.08 -3.12
CA GLU A 582 -24.28 56.87 -3.73
C GLU A 582 -23.74 57.97 -2.80
N SER A 583 -24.44 58.28 -1.69
CA SER A 583 -24.09 59.38 -0.79
C SER A 583 -22.88 59.14 0.13
N ARG A 584 -22.29 57.93 0.17
CA ARG A 584 -21.15 57.58 1.07
C ARG A 584 -19.86 57.08 0.41
N ALA A 585 -19.78 56.89 -0.91
CA ALA A 585 -18.65 56.23 -1.53
C ALA A 585 -17.44 57.17 -1.78
N GLU A 586 -16.45 57.18 -0.87
CA GLU A 586 -15.07 57.53 -1.25
C GLU A 586 -14.54 56.44 -2.19
N PHE A 587 -14.75 56.57 -3.49
CA PHE A 587 -14.28 55.58 -4.47
C PHE A 587 -12.74 55.53 -4.51
N ARG A 588 -12.15 54.54 -3.85
CA ARG A 588 -10.74 54.19 -3.97
C ARG A 588 -10.60 53.00 -4.92
N SER A 589 -9.62 53.07 -5.83
CA SER A 589 -9.33 51.97 -6.75
C SER A 589 -8.92 50.72 -5.96
N ILE A 590 -9.23 49.53 -6.48
CA ILE A 590 -8.75 48.25 -5.91
C ILE A 590 -7.22 48.23 -5.75
N LEU A 591 -6.52 48.97 -6.62
CA LEU A 591 -5.06 49.09 -6.61
C LEU A 591 -4.54 49.93 -5.42
N SER A 592 -5.38 50.79 -4.85
CA SER A 592 -5.02 51.67 -3.73
C SER A 592 -4.74 50.92 -2.42
N PHE A 593 -5.14 49.64 -2.34
CA PHE A 593 -4.95 48.80 -1.16
C PHE A 593 -3.65 47.96 -1.20
N GLY A 594 -2.84 48.15 -2.24
CA GLY A 594 -1.49 47.60 -2.36
C GLY A 594 -1.37 46.57 -3.48
N VAL A 595 -0.34 46.77 -4.30
CA VAL A 595 0.01 45.95 -5.47
C VAL A 595 1.50 45.60 -5.44
N GLN A 596 1.87 44.56 -6.19
CA GLN A 596 3.25 44.13 -6.40
C GLN A 596 3.42 43.55 -7.81
N GLU A 597 4.66 43.34 -8.24
CA GLU A 597 4.94 42.67 -9.51
C GLU A 597 4.54 41.18 -9.45
N PRO A 598 4.01 40.60 -10.55
CA PRO A 598 3.75 39.17 -10.63
C PRO A 598 5.03 38.34 -10.67
N PRO A 599 4.99 37.09 -10.17
CA PRO A 599 6.14 36.21 -10.24
C PRO A 599 6.45 35.90 -11.71
N LYS A 600 7.72 36.09 -12.09
CA LYS A 600 8.22 35.70 -13.41
C LYS A 600 8.77 34.29 -13.30
N PHE A 601 8.29 33.39 -14.15
CA PHE A 601 8.76 32.00 -14.21
C PHE A 601 9.64 31.76 -15.43
N SER A 602 10.57 30.82 -15.30
CA SER A 602 11.40 30.39 -16.43
C SER A 602 10.52 29.84 -17.57
N ARG A 603 11.04 29.91 -18.80
CA ARG A 603 10.35 29.38 -19.98
C ARG A 603 9.99 27.90 -19.80
N SER A 604 10.88 27.11 -19.20
CA SER A 604 10.66 25.68 -18.97
C SER A 604 9.49 25.39 -18.01
N ILE A 605 9.32 26.17 -16.94
CA ILE A 605 8.18 26.04 -16.01
C ILE A 605 6.90 26.38 -16.76
N THR A 606 6.94 27.46 -17.52
CA THR A 606 5.83 27.95 -18.34
C THR A 606 5.41 26.91 -19.39
N GLU A 607 6.33 26.20 -20.03
CA GLU A 607 6.01 25.11 -20.95
C GLU A 607 5.35 23.92 -20.23
N MET A 608 5.85 23.53 -19.05
CA MET A 608 5.28 22.43 -18.26
C MET A 608 3.90 22.73 -17.66
N LEU A 609 3.60 24.01 -17.37
CA LEU A 609 2.24 24.45 -17.06
C LEU A 609 1.28 24.10 -18.19
N GLY A 610 1.68 24.33 -19.45
CA GLY A 610 0.89 23.97 -20.62
C GLY A 610 0.63 22.47 -20.70
N VAL A 611 1.70 21.66 -20.64
CA VAL A 611 1.62 20.19 -20.74
C VAL A 611 0.63 19.59 -19.75
N CYS A 612 0.70 20.00 -18.48
CA CYS A 612 -0.19 19.51 -17.44
C CYS A 612 -1.65 19.95 -17.70
N ALA A 613 -1.88 21.24 -17.99
CA ALA A 613 -3.23 21.77 -18.20
C ALA A 613 -3.92 21.16 -19.43
N THR A 614 -3.18 20.95 -20.51
CA THR A 614 -3.68 20.28 -21.73
C THR A 614 -4.11 18.85 -21.42
N THR A 615 -3.35 18.15 -20.57
CA THR A 615 -3.71 16.81 -20.13
C THR A 615 -4.98 16.84 -19.27
N VAL A 616 -5.08 17.77 -18.32
CA VAL A 616 -6.26 17.94 -17.45
C VAL A 616 -7.52 18.23 -18.27
N HIS A 617 -7.43 19.14 -19.23
CA HIS A 617 -8.53 19.47 -20.14
C HIS A 617 -8.95 18.27 -20.99
N ARG A 618 -7.99 17.65 -21.70
CA ARG A 618 -8.22 16.48 -22.57
C ARG A 618 -8.88 15.33 -21.82
N VAL A 619 -8.35 14.98 -20.64
CA VAL A 619 -8.87 13.86 -19.83
C VAL A 619 -10.21 14.21 -19.20
N GLY A 620 -10.35 15.40 -18.60
CA GLY A 620 -11.56 15.80 -17.89
C GLY A 620 -12.79 15.88 -18.80
N LEU A 621 -12.61 16.42 -20.01
CA LEU A 621 -13.68 16.65 -20.97
C LEU A 621 -13.80 15.59 -22.06
N GLN A 622 -12.84 14.66 -22.15
CA GLN A 622 -12.75 13.66 -23.22
C GLN A 622 -12.72 14.27 -24.64
N THR A 623 -12.04 15.41 -24.77
CA THR A 623 -11.87 16.11 -26.06
C THR A 623 -10.43 16.02 -26.53
N ALA A 624 -10.17 16.35 -27.79
CA ALA A 624 -8.81 16.57 -28.28
C ALA A 624 -8.08 17.67 -27.47
N PRO A 625 -6.73 17.63 -27.40
CA PRO A 625 -5.95 18.69 -26.76
C PRO A 625 -6.19 20.03 -27.46
N ASN A 626 -6.48 21.08 -26.68
CA ASN A 626 -6.69 22.44 -27.17
C ASN A 626 -6.13 23.48 -26.18
N ASP A 627 -4.89 23.89 -26.40
CA ASP A 627 -4.16 24.80 -25.52
C ASP A 627 -4.70 26.25 -25.60
N LEU A 628 -5.54 26.55 -26.60
CA LEU A 628 -6.18 27.85 -26.79
C LEU A 628 -7.60 27.92 -26.17
N CYS A 629 -8.04 26.85 -25.50
CA CYS A 629 -9.36 26.82 -24.89
C CYS A 629 -9.45 27.82 -23.72
N PRO A 630 -10.43 28.74 -23.69
CA PRO A 630 -10.56 29.72 -22.62
C PRO A 630 -10.91 29.11 -21.25
N TYR A 631 -11.28 27.83 -21.20
CA TYR A 631 -11.62 27.09 -19.98
C TYR A 631 -10.47 26.23 -19.43
N MET A 632 -9.29 26.24 -20.05
CA MET A 632 -8.07 25.61 -19.50
C MET A 632 -7.79 25.95 -18.02
N PRO A 633 -7.84 27.21 -17.57
CA PRO A 633 -7.66 27.55 -16.16
C PRO A 633 -8.77 26.97 -15.28
N VAL A 634 -10.03 27.02 -15.75
CA VAL A 634 -11.19 26.46 -15.05
C VAL A 634 -11.04 24.95 -14.84
N MET A 635 -10.58 24.21 -15.86
CA MET A 635 -10.32 22.78 -15.73
C MET A 635 -9.21 22.46 -14.72
N SER A 636 -8.20 23.33 -14.64
CA SER A 636 -7.12 23.21 -13.66
C SER A 636 -7.61 23.48 -12.23
N TRP A 637 -8.48 24.49 -12.04
CA TRP A 637 -9.15 24.75 -10.76
C TRP A 637 -10.08 23.60 -10.37
N ASN A 638 -10.83 23.05 -11.32
CA ASN A 638 -11.75 21.95 -11.07
C ASN A 638 -11.04 20.67 -10.65
N THR A 639 -9.92 20.31 -11.29
CA THR A 639 -9.15 19.13 -10.85
C THR A 639 -8.54 19.32 -9.46
N CYS A 640 -8.09 20.54 -9.14
CA CYS A 640 -7.62 20.89 -7.80
C CYS A 640 -8.73 20.70 -6.76
N ALA A 641 -9.90 21.31 -6.99
CA ALA A 641 -11.03 21.25 -6.09
C ALA A 641 -11.53 19.80 -5.89
N TYR A 642 -11.76 19.06 -6.98
CA TYR A 642 -12.23 17.69 -6.91
C TYR A 642 -11.23 16.75 -6.22
N THR A 643 -9.92 16.93 -6.45
CA THR A 643 -8.88 16.12 -5.81
C THR A 643 -8.84 16.37 -4.29
N ILE A 644 -8.96 17.63 -3.84
CA ILE A 644 -9.02 17.96 -2.41
C ILE A 644 -10.28 17.34 -1.77
N GLN A 645 -11.45 17.47 -2.40
CA GLN A 645 -12.69 16.87 -1.88
C GLN A 645 -12.60 15.34 -1.81
N ALA A 646 -11.96 14.70 -2.80
CA ALA A 646 -11.77 13.25 -2.80
C ALA A 646 -10.84 12.77 -1.67
N ILE A 647 -9.75 13.51 -1.42
CA ILE A 647 -8.83 13.23 -0.31
C ILE A 647 -9.53 13.42 1.04
N GLU A 648 -10.29 14.52 1.18
CA GLU A 648 -11.04 14.81 2.40
C GLU A 648 -12.06 13.70 2.71
N ASN A 649 -12.80 13.26 1.70
CA ASN A 649 -13.78 12.18 1.82
C ASN A 649 -13.11 10.85 2.24
N MET A 650 -11.98 10.51 1.62
CA MET A 650 -11.17 9.33 1.98
C MET A 650 -10.70 9.39 3.44
N LEU A 651 -10.12 10.51 3.87
CA LEU A 651 -9.63 10.68 5.25
C LEU A 651 -10.76 10.53 6.27
N GLN A 652 -11.93 11.11 5.99
CA GLN A 652 -13.08 10.95 6.88
C GLN A 652 -13.62 9.50 6.92
N GLU A 653 -13.56 8.76 5.82
CA GLU A 653 -14.01 7.36 5.78
C GLU A 653 -13.06 6.44 6.55
N GLU A 654 -11.76 6.71 6.51
CA GLU A 654 -10.75 5.99 7.27
C GLU A 654 -10.67 6.41 8.76
N GLY A 655 -11.45 7.42 9.18
CA GLY A 655 -11.41 7.98 10.53
C GLY A 655 -10.07 8.66 10.86
N LYS A 656 -9.36 9.16 9.85
CA LYS A 656 -8.04 9.78 10.00
C LYS A 656 -8.15 11.31 10.16
N PRO A 657 -7.23 11.95 10.91
CA PRO A 657 -7.20 13.40 11.02
C PRO A 657 -6.92 14.08 9.67
N LEU A 658 -7.32 15.35 9.55
CA LEU A 658 -7.22 16.12 8.30
C LEU A 658 -5.75 16.37 7.90
N PHE A 659 -4.93 16.74 8.89
CA PHE A 659 -3.50 16.96 8.72
C PHE A 659 -2.70 15.82 9.38
N GLY A 660 -1.45 15.63 8.95
CA GLY A 660 -0.56 14.57 9.47
C GLY A 660 -0.82 13.15 8.96
N SER A 661 -2.02 12.85 8.44
CA SER A 661 -2.40 11.52 7.95
C SER A 661 -1.91 11.16 6.56
N LEU A 662 -1.71 12.16 5.70
CA LEU A 662 -1.27 11.96 4.33
C LEU A 662 0.21 11.59 4.31
N GLN A 663 0.58 10.63 3.46
CA GLN A 663 1.99 10.35 3.23
C GLN A 663 2.68 11.59 2.65
N ASN A 664 3.94 11.86 3.03
CA ASN A 664 4.67 13.04 2.54
C ASN A 664 4.59 13.20 1.01
N ARG A 665 4.67 12.09 0.27
CA ARG A 665 4.55 12.07 -1.21
C ARG A 665 3.18 12.54 -1.71
N GLN A 666 2.10 12.14 -1.04
CA GLN A 666 0.74 12.57 -1.38
C GLN A 666 0.56 14.05 -1.07
N LEU A 667 1.05 14.51 0.08
CA LEU A 667 1.01 15.92 0.46
C LEU A 667 1.82 16.79 -0.51
N SER A 668 3.04 16.40 -0.87
CA SER A 668 3.84 17.10 -1.90
C SER A 668 3.14 17.16 -3.25
N GLY A 669 2.48 16.07 -3.65
CA GLY A 669 1.67 16.04 -4.87
C GLY A 669 0.48 17.01 -4.81
N LEU A 670 -0.21 17.08 -3.67
CA LEU A 670 -1.32 18.00 -3.46
C LEU A 670 -0.87 19.47 -3.46
N LYS A 671 0.22 19.79 -2.75
CA LYS A 671 0.84 21.12 -2.75
C LYS A 671 1.22 21.53 -4.18
N ALA A 672 1.90 20.65 -4.92
CA ALA A 672 2.26 20.91 -6.31
C ALA A 672 1.02 21.16 -7.19
N LEU A 673 -0.07 20.42 -6.99
CA LEU A 673 -1.33 20.60 -7.74
C LEU A 673 -1.99 21.95 -7.45
N VAL A 674 -2.04 22.38 -6.19
CA VAL A 674 -2.61 23.68 -5.79
C VAL A 674 -1.80 24.82 -6.39
N GLN A 675 -0.47 24.74 -6.28
CA GLN A 675 0.43 25.78 -6.82
C GLN A 675 0.42 25.83 -8.35
N PHE A 676 0.37 24.66 -9.00
CA PHE A 676 0.11 24.55 -10.44
C PHE A 676 -1.19 25.27 -10.84
N SER A 677 -2.28 25.02 -10.12
CA SER A 677 -3.60 25.58 -10.42
C SER A 677 -3.63 27.09 -10.21
N ALA A 678 -2.90 27.60 -9.22
CA ALA A 678 -2.73 29.03 -9.00
C ALA A 678 -1.95 29.69 -10.15
N ALA A 679 -0.85 29.07 -10.60
CA ALA A 679 0.01 29.59 -11.66
C ALA A 679 -0.64 29.57 -13.06
N GLN A 680 -1.66 28.74 -13.29
CA GLN A 680 -2.32 28.60 -14.60
C GLN A 680 -2.89 29.89 -15.19
N ARG A 681 -3.34 30.83 -14.34
CA ARG A 681 -3.88 32.10 -14.81
C ARG A 681 -2.88 32.89 -15.67
N LEU A 682 -1.58 32.74 -15.42
CA LEU A 682 -0.50 33.44 -16.13
C LEU A 682 -0.36 33.01 -17.60
N LYS A 683 -0.94 31.87 -17.97
CA LYS A 683 -0.97 31.34 -19.34
C LYS A 683 -2.20 31.76 -20.14
N SER A 684 -3.23 32.24 -19.45
CA SER A 684 -4.51 32.59 -20.05
C SER A 684 -4.56 34.08 -20.32
N SER A 685 -5.36 34.51 -21.29
CA SER A 685 -5.60 35.94 -21.49
C SER A 685 -6.28 36.55 -20.27
N GLN A 686 -5.80 37.71 -19.84
CA GLN A 686 -6.34 38.47 -18.71
C GLN A 686 -7.86 38.65 -18.79
N ALA A 687 -8.37 39.12 -19.94
CA ALA A 687 -9.81 39.35 -20.14
C ALA A 687 -10.66 38.09 -19.90
N VAL A 688 -10.16 36.90 -20.27
CA VAL A 688 -10.85 35.62 -20.03
C VAL A 688 -10.91 35.30 -18.54
N ILE A 689 -9.81 35.47 -17.80
CA ILE A 689 -9.80 35.22 -16.35
C ILE A 689 -10.70 36.21 -15.61
N GLN A 690 -10.65 37.49 -15.99
CA GLN A 690 -11.49 38.53 -15.39
C GLN A 690 -12.97 38.27 -15.68
N LYS A 691 -13.32 37.82 -16.90
CA LYS A 691 -14.68 37.40 -17.24
C LYS A 691 -15.15 36.22 -16.40
N HIS A 692 -14.34 35.16 -16.31
CA HIS A 692 -14.66 33.99 -15.47
C HIS A 692 -14.85 34.37 -13.99
N PHE A 693 -13.99 35.25 -13.45
CA PHE A 693 -14.14 35.76 -12.09
C PHE A 693 -15.46 36.52 -11.92
N ALA A 694 -15.80 37.42 -12.84
CA ALA A 694 -17.04 38.20 -12.80
C ALA A 694 -18.27 37.29 -12.85
N ASP A 695 -18.27 36.31 -13.75
CA ASP A 695 -19.37 35.35 -13.91
C ASP A 695 -19.51 34.46 -12.64
N MET A 696 -18.39 34.02 -12.05
CA MET A 696 -18.39 33.28 -10.77
C MET A 696 -18.88 34.13 -9.59
N LEU A 697 -18.44 35.39 -9.50
CA LEU A 697 -18.82 36.30 -8.41
C LEU A 697 -20.31 36.67 -8.48
N ALA A 698 -20.90 36.68 -9.67
CA ALA A 698 -22.32 37.00 -9.89
C ALA A 698 -23.29 36.09 -9.12
N VAL A 699 -22.85 34.85 -8.80
CA VAL A 699 -23.58 33.89 -7.95
C VAL A 699 -23.74 34.43 -6.52
N LEU A 700 -22.71 35.12 -6.01
CA LEU A 700 -22.67 35.61 -4.63
C LEU A 700 -23.25 37.03 -4.52
N VAL A 701 -22.87 37.94 -5.41
CA VAL A 701 -23.22 39.36 -5.33
C VAL A 701 -23.75 39.89 -6.67
N PRO A 702 -24.59 40.95 -6.69
CA PRO A 702 -25.14 41.49 -7.93
C PRO A 702 -24.02 42.02 -8.82
N VAL A 703 -23.89 41.46 -10.02
CA VAL A 703 -22.99 41.96 -11.05
C VAL A 703 -23.86 42.33 -12.25
N PRO A 704 -23.83 43.60 -12.72
CA PRO A 704 -24.68 44.04 -13.84
C PRO A 704 -24.37 43.26 -15.12
N ASN A 705 -25.42 43.04 -15.94
CA ASN A 705 -25.37 42.42 -17.27
C ASN A 705 -24.78 40.99 -17.34
N VAL A 706 -24.84 40.21 -16.24
CA VAL A 706 -24.58 38.76 -16.28
C VAL A 706 -25.91 38.03 -16.49
N GLU A 707 -26.21 37.66 -17.73
CA GLU A 707 -27.39 36.86 -18.06
C GLU A 707 -27.22 35.41 -17.57
N ASN A 708 -28.30 34.80 -17.07
CA ASN A 708 -28.37 33.37 -16.69
C ASN A 708 -27.39 32.92 -15.57
N THR A 709 -27.18 33.74 -14.53
CA THR A 709 -26.46 33.29 -13.32
C THR A 709 -27.14 32.06 -12.69
N PRO A 710 -26.42 30.97 -12.41
CA PRO A 710 -27.00 29.79 -11.78
C PRO A 710 -27.46 30.08 -10.35
N SER A 711 -28.44 29.32 -9.88
CA SER A 711 -28.86 29.37 -8.48
C SER A 711 -27.78 28.84 -7.55
N ILE A 712 -27.79 29.29 -6.29
CA ILE A 712 -26.95 28.72 -5.23
C ILE A 712 -27.21 27.22 -5.02
N LEU A 713 -28.36 26.67 -5.45
CA LEU A 713 -28.62 25.22 -5.39
C LEU A 713 -28.01 24.43 -6.56
N GLU A 714 -27.43 25.11 -7.55
CA GLU A 714 -26.90 24.50 -8.79
C GLU A 714 -25.37 24.51 -8.86
N VAL A 715 -24.70 25.04 -7.83
CA VAL A 715 -23.24 25.23 -7.80
C VAL A 715 -22.62 24.52 -6.59
N ASP A 716 -21.49 23.84 -6.82
CA ASP A 716 -20.62 23.35 -5.74
C ASP A 716 -19.74 24.49 -5.19
N PHE A 717 -19.93 24.82 -3.91
CA PHE A 717 -19.29 25.97 -3.27
C PHE A 717 -17.79 25.82 -3.08
N PHE A 718 -17.26 24.59 -3.00
CA PHE A 718 -15.82 24.41 -2.87
C PHE A 718 -15.12 24.62 -4.21
N HIS A 719 -15.69 24.16 -5.34
CA HIS A 719 -15.19 24.52 -6.66
C HIS A 719 -15.25 26.03 -6.90
N LEU A 720 -16.35 26.67 -6.48
CA LEU A 720 -16.50 28.13 -6.57
C LEU A 720 -15.45 28.88 -5.73
N LEU A 721 -15.14 28.41 -4.52
CA LEU A 721 -14.07 28.95 -3.67
C LEU A 721 -12.72 28.90 -4.38
N VAL A 722 -12.32 27.73 -4.87
CA VAL A 722 -11.04 27.55 -5.56
C VAL A 722 -10.98 28.44 -6.80
N GLY A 723 -12.05 28.48 -7.61
CA GLY A 723 -12.11 29.33 -8.80
C GLY A 723 -11.94 30.82 -8.49
N LEU A 724 -12.70 31.36 -7.53
CA LEU A 724 -12.66 32.78 -7.15
C LEU A 724 -11.31 33.17 -6.54
N VAL A 725 -10.77 32.37 -5.62
CA VAL A 725 -9.48 32.63 -4.97
C VAL A 725 -8.34 32.63 -5.98
N LEU A 726 -8.33 31.70 -6.94
CA LEU A 726 -7.25 31.60 -7.92
C LEU A 726 -7.38 32.60 -9.09
N SER A 727 -8.54 33.22 -9.29
CA SER A 727 -8.78 34.19 -10.37
C SER A 727 -8.80 35.65 -9.93
N ILE A 728 -9.05 35.96 -8.65
CA ILE A 728 -9.07 37.35 -8.15
C ILE A 728 -7.81 38.18 -8.45
N PRO A 729 -6.57 37.62 -8.51
CA PRO A 729 -5.40 38.43 -8.85
C PRO A 729 -5.49 39.11 -10.22
N ALA A 730 -6.26 38.55 -11.16
CA ALA A 730 -6.43 39.13 -12.50
C ALA A 730 -7.16 40.48 -12.50
N LEU A 731 -7.87 40.82 -11.42
CA LEU A 731 -8.54 42.13 -11.30
C LEU A 731 -7.56 43.29 -11.06
N TYR A 732 -6.35 43.00 -10.56
CA TYR A 732 -5.33 43.99 -10.25
C TYR A 732 -4.45 44.35 -11.45
N GLN A 733 -4.48 43.57 -12.53
CA GLN A 733 -3.73 43.84 -13.75
C GLN A 733 -4.33 45.03 -14.53
N GLU A 734 -3.47 45.85 -15.16
CA GLU A 734 -3.85 46.94 -16.08
C GLU A 734 -3.19 46.73 -17.46
N GLU A 735 -3.79 47.25 -18.53
CA GLU A 735 -3.37 46.97 -19.93
C GLU A 735 -1.90 47.29 -20.23
N ALA A 736 -1.29 48.22 -19.49
CA ALA A 736 0.10 48.65 -19.68
C ALA A 736 1.06 48.18 -18.56
N VAL A 737 0.55 47.63 -17.46
CA VAL A 737 1.36 47.26 -16.29
C VAL A 737 0.85 45.95 -15.67
N ASP A 738 1.73 44.97 -15.68
CA ASP A 738 1.51 43.68 -15.02
C ASP A 738 1.60 43.86 -13.50
N LEU A 739 0.46 43.89 -12.83
CA LEU A 739 0.33 44.01 -11.37
C LEU A 739 -0.43 42.83 -10.79
N GLN A 740 -0.14 42.49 -9.54
CA GLN A 740 -0.91 41.54 -8.74
C GLN A 740 -1.15 42.13 -7.33
N PRO A 741 -2.12 41.64 -6.55
CA PRO A 741 -2.33 42.11 -5.19
C PRO A 741 -1.09 41.93 -4.33
N SER A 742 -0.84 42.89 -3.44
CA SER A 742 0.15 42.72 -2.35
C SER A 742 -0.24 41.55 -1.43
N ALA A 743 0.68 41.13 -0.55
CA ALA A 743 0.35 40.14 0.48
C ALA A 743 -0.87 40.54 1.34
N VAL A 744 -0.96 41.82 1.73
CA VAL A 744 -2.08 42.35 2.53
C VAL A 744 -3.39 42.32 1.74
N SER A 745 -3.39 42.81 0.49
CA SER A 745 -4.56 42.73 -0.39
C SER A 745 -5.01 41.29 -0.61
N THR A 746 -4.07 40.38 -0.81
CA THR A 746 -4.33 38.94 -0.99
C THR A 746 -4.99 38.34 0.26
N ALA A 747 -4.50 38.69 1.44
CA ALA A 747 -5.06 38.23 2.71
C ALA A 747 -6.53 38.65 2.89
N TYR A 748 -6.86 39.92 2.62
CA TYR A 748 -8.25 40.41 2.69
C TYR A 748 -9.15 39.82 1.59
N ASN A 749 -8.64 39.69 0.36
CA ASN A 749 -9.35 39.04 -0.74
C ASN A 749 -9.76 37.61 -0.36
N HIS A 750 -8.83 36.82 0.17
CA HIS A 750 -9.11 35.45 0.60
C HIS A 750 -10.11 35.40 1.76
N LEU A 751 -9.96 36.29 2.75
CA LEU A 751 -10.86 36.38 3.90
C LEU A 751 -12.31 36.66 3.48
N TYR A 752 -12.53 37.71 2.69
CA TYR A 752 -13.87 38.13 2.31
C TYR A 752 -14.55 37.20 1.32
N LEU A 753 -13.78 36.59 0.39
CA LEU A 753 -14.29 35.49 -0.42
C LEU A 753 -14.74 34.32 0.45
N LEU A 754 -13.93 33.91 1.43
CA LEU A 754 -14.26 32.80 2.32
C LEU A 754 -15.48 33.10 3.19
N HIS A 755 -15.61 34.32 3.71
CA HIS A 755 -16.78 34.76 4.49
C HIS A 755 -18.06 34.69 3.64
N LEU A 756 -18.07 35.28 2.44
CA LEU A 756 -19.22 35.26 1.53
C LEU A 756 -19.62 33.83 1.14
N LEU A 757 -18.64 33.00 0.77
CA LEU A 757 -18.89 31.62 0.38
C LEU A 757 -19.39 30.77 1.55
N THR A 758 -18.87 30.99 2.76
CA THR A 758 -19.33 30.28 3.97
C THR A 758 -20.77 30.65 4.29
N MET A 759 -21.12 31.94 4.29
CA MET A 759 -22.50 32.41 4.51
C MET A 759 -23.46 31.84 3.45
N THR A 760 -23.07 31.89 2.18
CA THR A 760 -23.93 31.40 1.09
C THR A 760 -24.06 29.88 1.11
N HIS A 761 -23.00 29.15 1.44
CA HIS A 761 -23.05 27.70 1.61
C HIS A 761 -23.89 27.29 2.83
N MET A 762 -23.83 28.03 3.94
CA MET A 762 -24.74 27.84 5.08
C MET A 762 -26.20 27.97 4.64
N LEU A 763 -26.52 28.95 3.80
CA LEU A 763 -27.86 29.09 3.22
C LEU A 763 -28.21 27.93 2.27
N GLN A 764 -27.26 27.47 1.45
CA GLN A 764 -27.44 26.29 0.58
C GLN A 764 -27.79 25.04 1.41
N VAL A 765 -27.06 24.79 2.50
CA VAL A 765 -27.30 23.68 3.43
C VAL A 765 -28.69 23.81 4.08
N LEU A 766 -29.04 25.02 4.53
CA LEU A 766 -30.34 25.30 5.14
C LEU A 766 -31.50 25.02 4.16
N LEU A 767 -31.40 25.49 2.93
CA LEU A 767 -32.42 25.29 1.90
C LEU A 767 -32.52 23.83 1.43
N ALA A 768 -31.41 23.08 1.47
CA ALA A 768 -31.38 21.66 1.16
C ALA A 768 -31.92 20.75 2.28
N SER A 769 -32.13 21.30 3.48
CA SER A 769 -32.68 20.56 4.62
C SER A 769 -34.22 20.53 4.57
N HIS A 770 -34.79 19.32 4.74
CA HIS A 770 -36.24 19.07 4.79
C HIS A 770 -36.73 18.41 6.10
N ASP A 771 -35.83 17.79 6.87
CA ASP A 771 -36.16 17.09 8.12
C ASP A 771 -35.41 17.72 9.30
N CYS A 772 -36.12 18.46 10.13
CA CYS A 772 -35.71 18.68 11.52
C CYS A 772 -36.87 18.23 12.40
N ALA A 773 -36.84 16.98 12.83
CA ALA A 773 -37.59 16.58 14.01
C ALA A 773 -37.07 17.45 15.17
N VAL A 774 -37.97 18.23 15.76
CA VAL A 774 -37.69 19.04 16.95
C VAL A 774 -37.19 18.10 18.05
N ILE A 775 -35.89 18.15 18.34
CA ILE A 775 -35.33 17.59 19.56
C ILE A 775 -34.58 18.73 20.24
N GLY A 776 -35.20 19.23 21.31
CA GLY A 776 -34.68 20.30 22.17
C GLY A 776 -35.32 21.65 21.85
N GLY A 777 -35.96 22.26 22.85
CA GLY A 777 -36.45 23.65 22.78
C GLY A 777 -35.32 24.65 22.52
N PRO A 778 -35.61 25.97 22.49
CA PRO A 778 -34.58 26.98 22.27
C PRO A 778 -33.46 26.76 23.29
N GLY A 779 -32.29 26.32 22.82
CA GLY A 779 -31.11 26.27 23.66
C GLY A 779 -30.81 27.69 24.11
N GLU A 780 -30.71 27.91 25.42
CA GLU A 780 -30.31 29.19 26.00
C GLU A 780 -28.84 29.43 25.62
N GLY A 781 -28.60 30.17 24.53
CA GLY A 781 -27.26 30.54 24.08
C GLY A 781 -27.27 31.44 22.84
N ASP A 782 -26.31 32.37 22.76
CA ASP A 782 -26.21 33.41 21.71
C ASP A 782 -26.19 32.83 20.29
N GLU A 783 -25.60 31.65 20.11
CA GLU A 783 -25.54 30.96 18.80
C GLU A 783 -26.93 30.48 18.32
N ALA A 784 -27.77 29.96 19.21
CA ALA A 784 -29.11 29.53 18.85
C ALA A 784 -30.00 30.73 18.47
N GLN A 785 -29.78 31.89 19.11
CA GLN A 785 -30.48 33.13 18.78
C GLN A 785 -30.05 33.66 17.40
N ALA A 786 -28.74 33.69 17.11
CA ALA A 786 -28.22 34.11 15.80
C ALA A 786 -28.75 33.22 14.66
N ALA A 787 -28.80 31.90 14.89
CA ALA A 787 -29.37 30.95 13.93
C ALA A 787 -30.89 31.13 13.73
N ALA A 788 -31.64 31.41 14.79
CA ALA A 788 -33.08 31.67 14.72
C ALA A 788 -33.40 32.94 13.91
N GLU A 789 -32.58 33.97 14.08
CA GLU A 789 -32.69 35.21 13.31
C GLU A 789 -32.47 34.98 11.81
N LEU A 790 -31.40 34.27 11.42
CA LEU A 790 -31.16 33.88 10.03
C LEU A 790 -32.34 33.08 9.45
N PHE A 791 -32.84 32.09 10.19
CA PHE A 791 -33.97 31.27 9.76
C PHE A 791 -35.24 32.11 9.55
N SER A 792 -35.50 33.07 10.44
CA SER A 792 -36.62 34.00 10.32
C SER A 792 -36.52 34.82 9.03
N ILE A 793 -35.34 35.35 8.70
CA ILE A 793 -35.12 36.13 7.46
C ILE A 793 -35.35 35.25 6.23
N VAL A 794 -34.78 34.04 6.19
CA VAL A 794 -34.95 33.12 5.05
C VAL A 794 -36.41 32.69 4.87
N SER A 795 -37.13 32.45 5.97
CA SER A 795 -38.54 32.05 5.94
C SER A 795 -39.47 33.16 5.46
N GLN A 796 -39.08 34.43 5.60
CA GLN A 796 -39.85 35.56 5.04
C GLN A 796 -39.76 35.62 3.51
N HIS A 797 -38.65 35.15 2.93
CA HIS A 797 -38.39 35.19 1.49
C HIS A 797 -38.63 33.85 0.77
N THR A 798 -38.96 32.80 1.51
CA THR A 798 -39.30 31.49 0.94
C THR A 798 -40.72 31.13 1.34
N ASP A 799 -41.52 30.59 0.42
CA ASP A 799 -42.93 30.17 0.64
C ASP A 799 -43.06 28.96 1.60
N ARG A 800 -42.11 28.76 2.53
CA ARG A 800 -42.11 27.74 3.58
C ARG A 800 -43.07 28.14 4.72
N ALA A 801 -44.34 28.36 4.40
CA ALA A 801 -45.38 28.48 5.41
C ALA A 801 -45.60 27.13 6.10
N GLY A 802 -44.90 26.89 7.23
CA GLY A 802 -45.25 25.81 8.16
C GLY A 802 -44.21 24.70 8.43
N VAL A 803 -42.94 24.83 8.01
CA VAL A 803 -41.90 23.87 8.42
C VAL A 803 -41.35 24.25 9.80
N THR A 804 -41.86 23.59 10.84
CA THR A 804 -41.39 23.76 12.22
C THR A 804 -40.07 23.01 12.44
N GLY A 805 -38.94 23.74 12.43
CA GLY A 805 -37.66 23.28 12.98
C GLY A 805 -36.46 23.53 12.05
N PHE A 806 -35.42 24.18 12.57
CA PHE A 806 -34.07 24.16 12.01
C PHE A 806 -33.12 23.59 13.08
N CYS A 807 -32.08 22.88 12.67
CA CYS A 807 -31.09 22.31 13.57
C CYS A 807 -29.74 22.99 13.33
N VAL A 808 -29.27 23.77 14.31
CA VAL A 808 -27.93 24.40 14.32
C VAL A 808 -26.86 23.35 14.02
N GLU A 809 -26.98 22.18 14.65
CA GLU A 809 -26.05 21.07 14.45
C GLU A 809 -26.13 20.46 13.04
N GLY A 810 -27.33 20.47 12.43
CA GLY A 810 -27.51 20.06 11.04
C GLY A 810 -26.75 20.96 10.06
N VAL A 811 -26.78 22.28 10.26
CA VAL A 811 -26.04 23.25 9.44
C VAL A 811 -24.54 23.09 9.64
N LYS A 812 -24.08 23.02 10.90
CA LYS A 812 -22.66 22.79 11.23
C LYS A 812 -22.11 21.53 10.56
N ARG A 813 -22.84 20.41 10.67
CA ARG A 813 -22.47 19.14 10.04
C ARG A 813 -22.47 19.20 8.51
N GLY A 814 -23.37 19.98 7.91
CA GLY A 814 -23.42 20.20 6.47
C GLY A 814 -22.25 21.02 5.93
N VAL A 815 -21.81 22.02 6.68
CA VAL A 815 -20.72 22.95 6.29
C VAL A 815 -19.32 22.40 6.62
N LEU A 816 -19.21 21.47 7.59
CA LEU A 816 -17.93 20.93 8.04
C LEU A 816 -17.03 20.39 6.90
N PRO A 817 -17.51 19.57 5.94
CA PRO A 817 -16.66 19.10 4.84
C PRO A 817 -16.10 20.23 3.96
N PHE A 818 -16.90 21.29 3.73
CA PHE A 818 -16.45 22.47 2.98
C PHE A 818 -15.30 23.17 3.71
N LEU A 819 -15.40 23.37 5.03
CA LEU A 819 -14.33 24.00 5.83
C LEU A 819 -13.07 23.13 5.90
N ARG A 820 -13.22 21.81 5.98
CA ARG A 820 -12.08 20.88 5.92
C ARG A 820 -11.36 20.96 4.58
N CYS A 821 -12.10 21.01 3.48
CA CYS A 821 -11.53 21.21 2.15
C CYS A 821 -10.85 22.59 2.02
N ALA A 822 -11.47 23.66 2.53
CA ALA A 822 -10.90 25.00 2.55
C ALA A 822 -9.60 25.06 3.35
N ALA A 823 -9.53 24.41 4.51
CA ALA A 823 -8.31 24.31 5.31
C ALA A 823 -7.18 23.60 4.56
N LEU A 824 -7.44 22.48 3.89
CA LEU A 824 -6.44 21.81 3.04
C LEU A 824 -5.98 22.69 1.87
N PHE A 825 -6.92 23.36 1.21
CA PHE A 825 -6.63 24.26 0.10
C PHE A 825 -5.73 25.42 0.52
N PHE A 826 -6.11 26.16 1.57
CA PHE A 826 -5.34 27.30 2.04
C PHE A 826 -4.01 26.90 2.68
N ASN A 827 -3.93 25.73 3.34
CA ASN A 827 -2.65 25.19 3.78
C ASN A 827 -1.68 24.99 2.60
N CYS A 828 -2.15 24.35 1.53
CA CYS A 828 -1.33 24.10 0.34
C CYS A 828 -1.04 25.38 -0.47
N LEU A 829 -1.93 26.37 -0.43
CA LEU A 829 -1.79 27.64 -1.15
C LEU A 829 -0.83 28.61 -0.44
N THR A 830 -0.96 28.75 0.88
CA THR A 830 -0.25 29.75 1.69
C THR A 830 1.00 29.21 2.37
N GLY A 831 1.15 27.89 2.50
CA GLY A 831 2.25 27.26 3.22
C GLY A 831 2.23 27.50 4.73
N VAL A 832 1.14 28.05 5.29
CA VAL A 832 1.04 28.25 6.75
C VAL A 832 0.74 26.90 7.43
N PRO A 833 1.57 26.46 8.40
CA PRO A 833 1.36 25.18 9.06
C PRO A 833 0.07 25.20 9.91
N PRO A 834 -0.71 24.10 9.94
CA PRO A 834 -1.89 24.01 10.78
C PRO A 834 -1.52 23.95 12.28
N PRO A 835 -2.46 24.29 13.17
CA PRO A 835 -2.38 23.95 14.60
C PRO A 835 -2.14 22.44 14.82
N GLU A 836 -1.34 22.08 15.82
CA GLU A 836 -0.97 20.69 16.10
C GLU A 836 -2.20 19.82 16.45
N GLU A 837 -3.21 20.44 17.06
CA GLU A 837 -4.47 19.83 17.46
C GLU A 837 -5.29 19.32 16.27
N LEU A 838 -5.13 19.94 15.08
CA LEU A 838 -5.78 19.48 13.85
C LEU A 838 -5.08 18.27 13.21
N SER A 839 -3.88 17.92 13.71
CA SER A 839 -3.13 16.73 13.30
C SER A 839 -3.41 15.52 14.20
N GLY A 840 -4.08 15.73 15.34
CA GLY A 840 -4.52 14.68 16.26
C GLY A 840 -5.93 14.16 15.95
N THR A 841 -6.27 12.97 16.46
CA THR A 841 -7.64 12.45 16.39
C THR A 841 -8.53 13.29 17.31
N ALA A 842 -9.31 14.21 16.76
CA ALA A 842 -10.20 15.05 17.55
C ALA A 842 -11.21 14.20 18.34
N GLU A 843 -11.38 14.49 19.63
CA GLU A 843 -12.29 13.75 20.52
C GLU A 843 -13.78 14.01 20.18
N SER A 844 -14.11 15.10 19.48
CA SER A 844 -15.47 15.43 19.03
C SER A 844 -15.51 16.24 17.71
N PRO A 845 -16.60 16.18 16.90
CA PRO A 845 -16.79 17.04 15.73
C PRO A 845 -16.85 18.54 16.04
N GLU A 846 -17.37 18.91 17.21
CA GLU A 846 -17.53 20.31 17.66
C GLU A 846 -16.18 20.96 17.95
N SER A 847 -15.26 20.25 18.63
CA SER A 847 -13.91 20.74 18.89
C SER A 847 -13.10 20.91 17.60
N GLN A 848 -13.34 20.06 16.60
CA GLN A 848 -12.71 20.19 15.28
C GLN A 848 -13.22 21.43 14.52
N LEU A 849 -14.52 21.73 14.58
CA LEU A 849 -15.09 22.89 13.89
C LEU A 849 -14.48 24.20 14.41
N HIS A 850 -14.33 24.33 15.73
CA HIS A 850 -13.71 25.51 16.34
C HIS A 850 -12.28 25.75 15.84
N LEU A 851 -11.46 24.69 15.81
CA LEU A 851 -10.07 24.76 15.34
C LEU A 851 -9.98 25.12 13.85
N LEU A 852 -10.88 24.57 13.02
CA LEU A 852 -10.96 24.93 11.60
C LEU A 852 -11.37 26.39 11.41
N CYS A 853 -12.34 26.89 12.19
CA CYS A 853 -12.76 28.29 12.12
C CYS A 853 -11.60 29.22 12.49
N SER A 854 -10.88 28.92 13.58
CA SER A 854 -9.69 29.68 13.98
C SER A 854 -8.60 29.67 12.90
N TYR A 855 -8.30 28.50 12.31
CA TYR A 855 -7.32 28.38 11.23
C TYR A 855 -7.68 29.20 9.98
N LEU A 856 -8.98 29.33 9.70
CA LEU A 856 -9.53 29.99 8.53
C LEU A 856 -9.96 31.45 8.77
N SER A 857 -9.71 32.03 9.95
CA SER A 857 -10.22 33.36 10.35
C SER A 857 -11.74 33.50 10.21
N LEU A 858 -12.46 32.47 10.64
CA LEU A 858 -13.91 32.48 10.80
C LEU A 858 -14.27 32.58 12.29
N PRO A 859 -15.38 33.23 12.66
CA PRO A 859 -15.84 33.25 14.04
C PRO A 859 -16.20 31.84 14.51
N SER A 860 -15.93 31.54 15.78
CA SER A 860 -16.26 30.25 16.39
C SER A 860 -17.76 29.91 16.29
N ASN A 861 -18.62 30.94 16.33
CA ASN A 861 -20.01 30.88 15.94
C ASN A 861 -20.16 31.38 14.49
N LEU A 862 -20.36 30.48 13.54
CA LEU A 862 -20.50 30.84 12.11
C LEU A 862 -21.70 31.74 11.82
N PHE A 863 -22.76 31.70 12.64
CA PHE A 863 -23.93 32.56 12.46
C PHE A 863 -23.62 34.05 12.76
N GLN A 864 -22.53 34.32 13.48
CA GLN A 864 -22.06 35.68 13.75
C GLN A 864 -21.73 36.43 12.46
N LEU A 865 -21.28 35.73 11.39
CA LEU A 865 -21.00 36.35 10.09
C LEU A 865 -22.21 37.12 9.52
N PHE A 866 -23.43 36.63 9.78
CA PHE A 866 -24.66 37.28 9.34
C PHE A 866 -25.01 38.49 10.21
N GLN A 867 -24.61 38.50 11.47
CA GLN A 867 -24.85 39.62 12.39
C GLN A 867 -23.84 40.75 12.17
N ASP A 868 -22.56 40.42 11.99
CA ASP A 868 -21.48 41.38 11.75
C ASP A 868 -21.69 42.18 10.45
N HIS A 869 -22.46 41.63 9.50
CA HIS A 869 -22.75 42.22 8.19
C HIS A 869 -24.25 42.32 7.89
N ARG A 870 -25.09 42.45 8.94
CA ARG A 870 -26.56 42.34 8.89
C ARG A 870 -27.23 43.11 7.75
N ASP A 871 -27.01 44.43 7.68
CA ASP A 871 -27.76 45.31 6.76
C ASP A 871 -27.54 44.91 5.30
N PHE A 872 -26.30 44.57 4.96
CA PHE A 872 -25.91 44.17 3.62
C PHE A 872 -26.32 42.72 3.30
N VAL A 873 -26.02 41.78 4.19
CA VAL A 873 -26.26 40.35 3.95
C VAL A 873 -27.75 40.03 3.88
N THR A 874 -28.61 40.74 4.63
CA THR A 874 -30.08 40.57 4.54
C THR A 874 -30.57 40.77 3.11
N THR A 875 -29.98 41.72 2.40
CA THR A 875 -30.34 42.02 1.01
C THR A 875 -29.84 40.96 0.03
N LEU A 876 -28.66 40.39 0.29
CA LEU A 876 -28.17 39.23 -0.47
C LEU A 876 -29.02 37.98 -0.22
N ILE A 877 -29.44 37.72 1.03
CA ILE A 877 -30.32 36.60 1.38
C ILE A 877 -31.61 36.68 0.60
N LYS A 878 -32.23 37.87 0.54
CA LYS A 878 -33.43 38.11 -0.27
C LYS A 878 -33.20 37.69 -1.73
N ARG A 879 -32.14 38.19 -2.37
CA ARG A 879 -31.80 37.86 -3.77
C ARG A 879 -31.60 36.36 -3.98
N TRP A 880 -30.83 35.72 -3.10
CA TRP A 880 -30.58 34.30 -3.21
C TRP A 880 -31.90 33.53 -3.13
N CYS A 881 -32.74 33.82 -2.13
CA CYS A 881 -34.03 33.15 -1.87
C CYS A 881 -35.08 33.36 -2.97
N GLU A 882 -35.16 34.56 -3.56
CA GLU A 882 -36.16 34.92 -4.58
C GLU A 882 -35.89 34.32 -5.97
N ASN A 883 -34.78 33.59 -6.15
CA ASN A 883 -34.47 32.91 -7.41
C ASN A 883 -35.52 31.81 -7.73
N THR A 884 -36.05 31.82 -8.96
CA THR A 884 -37.08 30.88 -9.42
C THR A 884 -36.70 29.39 -9.26
N ALA A 885 -35.41 29.04 -9.36
CA ALA A 885 -34.93 27.68 -9.15
C ALA A 885 -35.15 27.21 -7.70
N ILE A 886 -35.04 28.10 -6.72
CA ILE A 886 -35.30 27.77 -5.31
C ILE A 886 -36.79 27.53 -5.08
N SER A 887 -37.66 28.35 -5.67
CA SER A 887 -39.11 28.11 -5.62
C SER A 887 -39.49 26.74 -6.20
N LYS A 888 -38.91 26.37 -7.36
CA LYS A 888 -39.11 25.04 -7.97
C LYS A 888 -38.57 23.90 -7.09
N ALA A 889 -37.38 24.08 -6.53
CA ALA A 889 -36.75 23.13 -5.62
C ALA A 889 -37.62 22.89 -4.37
N LEU A 890 -38.12 23.95 -3.74
CA LEU A 890 -38.99 23.86 -2.57
C LEU A 890 -40.35 23.20 -2.85
N LYS A 891 -40.86 23.33 -4.08
CA LYS A 891 -42.07 22.63 -4.56
C LYS A 891 -41.83 21.17 -4.93
N GLY A 892 -40.58 20.68 -4.86
CA GLY A 892 -40.20 19.33 -5.26
C GLY A 892 -40.12 19.12 -6.78
N GLU A 893 -40.17 20.19 -7.57
CA GLU A 893 -40.08 20.14 -9.03
C GLU A 893 -38.62 20.01 -9.53
N MET A 894 -37.65 20.21 -8.64
CA MET A 894 -36.22 20.12 -8.93
C MET A 894 -35.52 19.28 -7.85
N GLN A 895 -34.61 18.39 -8.27
CA GLN A 895 -33.83 17.56 -7.36
C GLN A 895 -32.82 18.42 -6.58
N ILE A 896 -32.87 18.36 -5.24
CA ILE A 896 -31.93 19.06 -4.36
C ILE A 896 -30.89 18.08 -3.82
N ILE A 897 -29.62 18.49 -3.86
CA ILE A 897 -28.51 17.75 -3.25
C ILE A 897 -28.42 18.11 -1.76
N ARG A 898 -28.30 17.09 -0.91
CA ARG A 898 -28.24 17.23 0.55
C ARG A 898 -26.81 17.29 1.06
N TYR A 899 -26.64 17.99 2.18
CA TYR A 899 -25.35 18.17 2.84
C TYR A 899 -25.37 17.60 4.28
N PRO A 900 -24.26 17.00 4.76
CA PRO A 900 -23.06 16.67 3.98
C PRO A 900 -23.38 15.64 2.88
N HIS A 901 -22.59 15.63 1.80
CA HIS A 901 -22.77 14.67 0.71
C HIS A 901 -22.76 13.23 1.22
N LYS A 902 -23.62 12.38 0.66
CA LYS A 902 -23.60 10.95 0.98
C LYS A 902 -22.31 10.36 0.42
N ARG A 903 -21.51 9.73 1.28
CA ARG A 903 -20.29 9.04 0.86
C ARG A 903 -20.65 7.80 0.05
N ASN A 904 -19.96 7.61 -1.08
CA ASN A 904 -20.13 6.44 -1.91
C ASN A 904 -19.41 5.25 -1.29
N ARG A 905 -20.12 4.12 -1.21
CA ARG A 905 -19.56 2.83 -0.80
C ARG A 905 -19.80 1.82 -1.91
N LEU A 906 -19.02 0.76 -1.88
CA LEU A 906 -19.33 -0.44 -2.66
C LEU A 906 -20.64 -1.04 -2.14
N ILE A 907 -21.28 -1.85 -2.97
CA ILE A 907 -22.48 -2.58 -2.53
C ILE A 907 -22.14 -3.55 -1.39
N ASP A 908 -23.09 -3.72 -0.49
CA ASP A 908 -23.02 -4.80 0.49
C ASP A 908 -23.24 -6.13 -0.22
N LEU A 909 -22.35 -7.07 0.04
CA LEU A 909 -22.44 -8.43 -0.48
C LEU A 909 -23.05 -9.35 0.59
N PRO A 910 -23.85 -10.36 0.21
CA PRO A 910 -24.34 -11.37 1.16
C PRO A 910 -23.19 -12.08 1.88
N GLU A 911 -23.37 -12.48 3.14
CA GLU A 911 -22.36 -13.27 3.85
C GLU A 911 -22.18 -14.66 3.24
N ASP A 912 -23.27 -15.27 2.78
CA ASP A 912 -23.28 -16.58 2.12
C ASP A 912 -23.25 -16.42 0.58
N TYR A 913 -22.20 -16.95 -0.04
CA TYR A 913 -22.00 -16.91 -1.49
C TYR A 913 -23.11 -17.62 -2.27
N SER A 914 -23.76 -18.63 -1.68
CA SER A 914 -24.86 -19.37 -2.31
C SER A 914 -26.05 -18.46 -2.66
N VAL A 915 -26.23 -17.37 -1.91
CA VAL A 915 -27.25 -16.35 -2.20
C VAL A 915 -26.94 -15.64 -3.52
N LEU A 916 -25.67 -15.31 -3.78
CA LEU A 916 -25.26 -14.71 -5.05
C LEU A 916 -25.37 -15.71 -6.20
N LEU A 917 -24.97 -16.97 -6.01
CA LEU A 917 -25.14 -18.03 -7.03
C LEU A 917 -26.61 -18.21 -7.42
N ASN A 918 -27.51 -18.17 -6.44
CA ASN A 918 -28.95 -18.23 -6.67
C ASN A 918 -29.46 -16.97 -7.41
N GLN A 919 -28.98 -15.77 -7.08
CA GLN A 919 -29.32 -14.57 -7.87
C GLN A 919 -28.82 -14.67 -9.31
N ALA A 920 -27.60 -15.17 -9.50
CA ALA A 920 -26.98 -15.39 -10.80
C ALA A 920 -27.69 -16.46 -11.63
N SER A 921 -28.28 -17.49 -11.02
CA SER A 921 -29.08 -18.50 -11.74
C SER A 921 -30.40 -17.95 -12.25
N HIS A 922 -30.95 -16.92 -11.60
CA HIS A 922 -32.17 -16.24 -12.03
C HIS A 922 -31.93 -15.12 -13.05
N PHE A 923 -30.67 -14.78 -13.34
CA PHE A 923 -30.33 -13.73 -14.28
C PHE A 923 -30.73 -14.08 -15.71
N LYS A 924 -31.55 -13.21 -16.33
CA LYS A 924 -31.93 -13.33 -17.74
C LYS A 924 -31.29 -12.22 -18.55
N CYS A 925 -30.50 -12.60 -19.55
CA CYS A 925 -29.92 -11.67 -20.50
C CYS A 925 -31.04 -10.92 -21.27
N PRO A 926 -30.99 -9.58 -21.36
CA PRO A 926 -32.01 -8.81 -22.08
C PRO A 926 -32.00 -9.06 -23.60
N ASN A 927 -30.86 -9.48 -24.16
CA ASN A 927 -30.66 -9.62 -25.61
C ASN A 927 -30.55 -11.08 -26.09
N SER A 928 -30.63 -12.08 -25.20
CA SER A 928 -30.54 -13.49 -25.56
C SER A 928 -31.43 -14.36 -24.68
N SER A 929 -32.22 -15.23 -25.33
CA SER A 929 -33.07 -16.22 -24.66
C SER A 929 -32.33 -17.52 -24.27
N ASP A 930 -31.07 -17.69 -24.67
CA ASP A 930 -30.29 -18.91 -24.46
C ASP A 930 -29.52 -18.88 -23.13
N ASP A 931 -29.84 -19.78 -22.19
CA ASP A 931 -29.29 -19.81 -20.82
C ASP A 931 -27.85 -20.35 -20.73
N GLU A 932 -27.38 -21.14 -21.69
CA GLU A 932 -26.09 -21.85 -21.59
C GLU A 932 -24.86 -20.97 -21.84
N ARG A 933 -25.03 -19.75 -22.37
CA ARG A 933 -23.92 -18.83 -22.73
C ARG A 933 -23.90 -17.55 -21.89
N LYS A 934 -24.29 -17.61 -20.61
CA LYS A 934 -24.42 -16.42 -19.75
C LYS A 934 -23.35 -16.42 -18.65
N HIS A 935 -22.53 -15.37 -18.61
CA HIS A 935 -21.63 -15.08 -17.48
C HIS A 935 -22.21 -13.90 -16.67
N PRO A 936 -23.07 -14.17 -15.66
CA PRO A 936 -23.67 -13.13 -14.83
C PRO A 936 -22.59 -12.44 -13.98
N THR A 937 -22.50 -11.12 -14.15
CA THR A 937 -21.44 -10.31 -13.57
C THR A 937 -22.04 -9.11 -12.85
N LEU A 938 -21.77 -8.98 -11.56
CA LEU A 938 -22.33 -7.97 -10.68
C LEU A 938 -21.41 -6.75 -10.59
N CYS A 939 -21.90 -5.55 -10.89
CA CYS A 939 -21.14 -4.32 -10.67
C CYS A 939 -21.09 -3.96 -9.17
N LEU A 940 -19.91 -3.97 -8.55
CA LEU A 940 -19.75 -3.66 -7.13
C LEU A 940 -19.94 -2.17 -6.79
N LEU A 941 -20.02 -1.30 -7.80
CA LEU A 941 -20.26 0.14 -7.61
C LEU A 941 -21.76 0.49 -7.52
N CYS A 942 -22.64 -0.27 -8.18
CA CYS A 942 -24.07 0.07 -8.28
C CYS A 942 -25.04 -1.10 -8.08
N GLY A 943 -24.56 -2.35 -8.03
CA GLY A 943 -25.38 -3.54 -7.81
C GLY A 943 -26.10 -4.06 -9.06
N VAL A 944 -25.88 -3.47 -10.23
CA VAL A 944 -26.49 -3.96 -11.48
C VAL A 944 -25.80 -5.24 -11.92
N MET A 945 -26.60 -6.26 -12.25
CA MET A 945 -26.15 -7.51 -12.85
C MET A 945 -26.12 -7.40 -14.38
N LEU A 946 -25.02 -7.80 -14.99
CA LEU A 946 -24.71 -7.64 -16.41
C LEU A 946 -24.28 -8.97 -17.03
N CYS A 947 -24.43 -9.08 -18.35
CA CYS A 947 -23.88 -10.20 -19.11
C CYS A 947 -22.45 -9.88 -19.56
N ALA A 948 -21.47 -10.69 -19.15
CA ALA A 948 -20.07 -10.59 -19.58
C ALA A 948 -19.69 -11.72 -20.55
N GLN A 949 -18.54 -11.58 -21.23
CA GLN A 949 -17.88 -12.58 -22.10
C GLN A 949 -18.67 -13.10 -23.31
N SER A 950 -19.95 -12.73 -23.43
CA SER A 950 -20.81 -13.13 -24.53
C SER A 950 -21.06 -11.96 -25.49
N PRO A 951 -21.09 -12.20 -26.82
CA PRO A 951 -21.30 -11.14 -27.81
C PRO A 951 -22.73 -10.55 -27.77
N CYS A 952 -23.68 -11.23 -27.13
CA CYS A 952 -25.11 -10.85 -27.14
C CYS A 952 -25.41 -9.45 -26.58
N CYS A 953 -24.57 -8.93 -25.67
CA CYS A 953 -24.75 -7.60 -25.07
C CYS A 953 -23.62 -6.63 -25.43
N GLN A 954 -22.96 -6.84 -26.57
CA GLN A 954 -22.04 -5.84 -27.10
C GLN A 954 -22.79 -4.56 -27.45
N GLN A 955 -22.15 -3.43 -27.19
CA GLN A 955 -22.64 -2.09 -27.50
C GLN A 955 -21.58 -1.34 -28.29
N GLN A 956 -21.98 -0.46 -29.21
CA GLN A 956 -21.04 0.44 -29.86
C GLN A 956 -20.70 1.62 -28.95
N LEU A 957 -19.41 1.83 -28.70
CA LEU A 957 -18.89 2.95 -27.93
C LEU A 957 -17.73 3.61 -28.67
N ASN A 958 -17.95 4.83 -29.16
CA ASN A 958 -17.01 5.58 -30.00
C ASN A 958 -16.57 4.82 -31.26
N GLY A 959 -17.49 4.11 -31.91
CA GLY A 959 -17.24 3.36 -33.16
C GLY A 959 -16.64 1.96 -32.98
N GLU A 960 -16.38 1.53 -31.73
CA GLU A 960 -15.87 0.20 -31.41
C GLU A 960 -16.93 -0.64 -30.69
N GLU A 961 -16.98 -1.94 -30.95
CA GLU A 961 -17.82 -2.87 -30.21
C GLU A 961 -17.18 -3.25 -28.87
N VAL A 962 -17.85 -2.93 -27.77
CA VAL A 962 -17.40 -3.24 -26.40
C VAL A 962 -18.44 -4.08 -25.67
N GLY A 963 -17.99 -4.92 -24.73
CA GLY A 963 -18.89 -5.72 -23.89
C GLY A 963 -19.73 -4.86 -22.93
N ALA A 964 -20.82 -5.43 -22.40
CA ALA A 964 -21.77 -4.73 -21.54
C ALA A 964 -21.12 -4.13 -20.28
N CYS A 965 -20.16 -4.84 -19.67
CA CYS A 965 -19.44 -4.33 -18.50
C CYS A 965 -18.59 -3.10 -18.82
N THR A 966 -17.93 -3.05 -19.98
CA THR A 966 -17.13 -1.90 -20.43
C THR A 966 -18.03 -0.69 -20.76
N ALA A 967 -19.15 -0.94 -21.44
CA ALA A 967 -20.16 0.09 -21.70
C ALA A 967 -20.72 0.66 -20.39
N HIS A 968 -21.08 -0.21 -19.45
CA HIS A 968 -21.57 0.19 -18.13
C HIS A 968 -20.52 0.97 -17.33
N ALA A 969 -19.25 0.52 -17.30
CA ALA A 969 -18.17 1.20 -16.59
C ALA A 969 -17.96 2.64 -17.06
N THR A 970 -18.18 2.91 -18.35
CA THR A 970 -18.07 4.27 -18.93
C THR A 970 -19.06 5.25 -18.28
N ILE A 971 -20.25 4.77 -17.92
CA ILE A 971 -21.33 5.57 -17.33
C ILE A 971 -21.28 5.51 -15.79
N CYS A 972 -21.10 4.34 -15.21
CA CYS A 972 -21.17 4.09 -13.77
C CYS A 972 -19.92 4.53 -13.00
N GLY A 973 -18.74 4.41 -13.62
CA GLY A 973 -17.44 4.66 -12.99
C GLY A 973 -16.50 5.53 -13.81
N ALA A 974 -17.02 6.27 -14.80
CA ALA A 974 -16.25 7.13 -15.70
C ALA A 974 -15.08 6.41 -16.44
N GLY A 975 -15.30 5.15 -16.82
CA GLY A 975 -14.32 4.32 -17.54
C GLY A 975 -13.52 3.37 -16.66
N VAL A 976 -13.79 3.36 -15.35
CA VAL A 976 -13.29 2.37 -14.39
C VAL A 976 -14.46 1.57 -13.85
N GLY A 977 -14.28 0.29 -13.57
CA GLY A 977 -15.32 -0.52 -12.95
C GLY A 977 -14.76 -1.70 -12.19
N MET A 978 -15.53 -2.15 -11.20
CA MET A 978 -15.20 -3.31 -10.39
C MET A 978 -16.39 -4.27 -10.43
N PHE A 979 -16.13 -5.49 -10.87
CA PHE A 979 -17.17 -6.43 -11.26
C PHE A 979 -16.91 -7.80 -10.64
N LEU A 980 -17.87 -8.34 -9.90
CA LEU A 980 -17.82 -9.71 -9.39
C LEU A 980 -18.44 -10.65 -10.41
N ARG A 981 -17.62 -11.54 -10.99
CA ARG A 981 -18.11 -12.68 -11.77
C ARG A 981 -18.59 -13.75 -10.81
N VAL A 982 -19.91 -13.99 -10.82
CA VAL A 982 -20.58 -14.74 -9.75
C VAL A 982 -20.42 -16.25 -9.89
N ARG A 983 -20.13 -16.77 -11.08
CA ARG A 983 -19.82 -18.20 -11.23
C ARG A 983 -18.34 -18.44 -10.95
N GLU A 984 -17.48 -17.58 -11.45
CA GLU A 984 -16.04 -17.76 -11.36
C GLU A 984 -15.43 -17.35 -10.01
N CYS A 985 -16.23 -16.86 -9.05
CA CYS A 985 -15.76 -16.36 -7.74
C CYS A 985 -14.58 -15.38 -7.85
N GLU A 986 -14.70 -14.44 -8.79
CA GLU A 986 -13.59 -13.59 -9.20
C GLU A 986 -14.04 -12.14 -9.44
N ILE A 987 -13.30 -11.19 -8.87
CA ILE A 987 -13.46 -9.77 -9.15
C ILE A 987 -12.60 -9.40 -10.36
N ILE A 988 -13.19 -8.72 -11.33
CA ILE A 988 -12.50 -8.08 -12.44
C ILE A 988 -12.44 -6.58 -12.17
N LEU A 989 -11.23 -6.07 -11.96
CA LEU A 989 -10.95 -4.64 -12.00
C LEU A 989 -10.74 -4.24 -13.45
N MET A 990 -11.59 -3.36 -13.96
CA MET A 990 -11.49 -2.83 -15.31
C MET A 990 -11.15 -1.36 -15.27
N ALA A 991 -10.22 -0.96 -16.14
CA ALA A 991 -9.91 0.43 -16.41
C ALA A 991 -9.79 0.59 -17.91
N SER A 992 -10.30 1.69 -18.47
CA SER A 992 -10.33 1.93 -19.93
C SER A 992 -11.05 0.81 -20.72
N LYS A 993 -10.92 0.81 -22.05
CA LYS A 993 -11.63 -0.15 -22.92
C LYS A 993 -11.04 -1.57 -22.90
N THR A 994 -9.73 -1.69 -22.67
CA THR A 994 -8.97 -2.92 -22.93
C THR A 994 -8.23 -3.48 -21.71
N ARG A 995 -8.18 -2.75 -20.59
CA ARG A 995 -7.43 -3.20 -19.41
C ARG A 995 -8.37 -3.82 -18.37
N GLY A 996 -8.11 -5.08 -18.07
CA GLY A 996 -8.77 -5.83 -17.00
C GLY A 996 -7.72 -6.59 -16.20
N SER A 997 -7.87 -6.61 -14.89
CA SER A 997 -7.05 -7.46 -14.01
C SER A 997 -7.96 -8.28 -13.09
N PRO A 998 -7.76 -9.60 -13.02
CA PRO A 998 -8.50 -10.45 -12.12
C PRO A 998 -7.97 -10.35 -10.69
N TYR A 999 -8.88 -10.41 -9.73
CA TYR A 999 -8.65 -10.43 -8.29
C TYR A 999 -9.56 -11.50 -7.68
N PRO A 1000 -9.11 -12.22 -6.64
CA PRO A 1000 -9.99 -13.14 -5.94
C PRO A 1000 -11.19 -12.42 -5.32
N ALA A 1001 -12.36 -13.05 -5.33
CA ALA A 1001 -13.52 -12.52 -4.62
C ALA A 1001 -13.30 -12.52 -3.09
N PRO A 1002 -14.01 -11.68 -2.31
CA PRO A 1002 -13.87 -11.58 -0.86
C PRO A 1002 -14.50 -12.78 -0.11
N TYR A 1003 -14.78 -13.88 -0.80
CA TYR A 1003 -15.36 -15.09 -0.23
C TYR A 1003 -14.26 -16.12 -0.03
N LEU A 1004 -14.19 -16.64 1.19
CA LEU A 1004 -13.21 -17.64 1.59
C LEU A 1004 -13.96 -18.87 2.09
N ASP A 1005 -13.38 -20.04 1.83
CA ASP A 1005 -13.82 -21.30 2.43
C ASP A 1005 -13.43 -21.39 3.92
N ASP A 1006 -13.76 -22.53 4.56
CA ASP A 1006 -13.43 -22.80 5.96
C ASP A 1006 -11.91 -22.81 6.26
N TYR A 1007 -11.07 -22.94 5.23
CA TYR A 1007 -9.61 -22.91 5.31
C TYR A 1007 -9.03 -21.51 5.08
N GLY A 1008 -9.90 -20.53 4.78
CA GLY A 1008 -9.51 -19.17 4.45
C GLY A 1008 -8.95 -19.05 3.04
N GLU A 1009 -9.21 -20.00 2.13
CA GLU A 1009 -8.79 -20.00 0.73
C GLU A 1009 -9.93 -19.54 -0.19
N THR A 1010 -9.57 -18.88 -1.29
CA THR A 1010 -10.52 -18.55 -2.36
C THR A 1010 -10.63 -19.76 -3.27
N ASP A 1011 -11.82 -20.31 -3.45
CA ASP A 1011 -12.05 -21.42 -4.38
C ASP A 1011 -12.48 -20.87 -5.76
N PRO A 1012 -11.60 -20.82 -6.77
CA PRO A 1012 -11.94 -20.38 -8.12
C PRO A 1012 -12.85 -21.38 -8.88
N GLN A 1013 -13.20 -22.53 -8.29
CA GLN A 1013 -14.10 -23.53 -8.86
C GLN A 1013 -15.43 -23.68 -8.09
N LEU A 1014 -15.73 -22.77 -7.15
CA LEU A 1014 -16.97 -22.82 -6.35
C LEU A 1014 -18.27 -22.60 -7.16
N GLY A 1015 -18.14 -22.25 -8.44
CA GLY A 1015 -19.19 -21.80 -9.37
C GLY A 1015 -20.10 -22.82 -10.01
#